data_AF-A0A7X7MND0-F1
#
_entry.id   AF-A0A7X7MND0-F1
#
_cell.length_a   1.000
_cell.length_b   1.000
_cell.length_c   1.000
_cell.angle_alpha   90.00
_cell.angle_beta   90.00
_cell.angle_gamma   90.00
#
_symmetry.space_group_name_H-M   'P 1'
#
loop_
_entity.id
_entity.type
_entity.pdbx_description
1 polymer ?
#
loop_
_entity_poly.entity_id
_entity_poly.type
_entity_poly.pdbx_seq_one_letter_code
_entity_poly.pdbx_strand_id
1 'polypeptide(L)'
;PALLQGKSGVSGLNGDGGTLELMRSAEYATLFEGLHAVTLFEGGLGLRFPGPSGAVMTGTLRGPGGWGVASVTLTAGGSGYLAPPRVGLVGGSGSNATAVALIDHASGAVTGAVVTCRGEGYDESDVLTVSITGGGGSGCTAVASLSENRAGPLVKSGAPRLVIYSQPDFDGEYEVREGLFLHSSRNAGSPRVREIRVSGPGAVFQNGSGTAADNTPEKWDLVNPLATLTLGGDWGGGEVIVPCGAEETVYQQHYSALEVAFGRSRLNTTGYTPTNGAALTFGTITRRPGGALAVTTTTNLTVTVSGDPAGFAFGAVRPVVPAASVGVTTELATLDAEGRIVSLSEYDAGFGADSNLFLTASATADGFAVNSVRLDDGKVLTLQEGGTTVVGSGVVLARAGTGGFTTLSGGSLTSGNGTDLILTDFHSVIERRNVSNGKSGLVADTRLTDNGTGPVALFALGRTWDPAAMSIATGPAVELTRTDNTYSGGTYILDTTLAVAGDGSLGAVPAQPTNAIITSGMAMLRAPATSATVTLHRNRGIRVCDGGLTFFGDTGSQAGRVLFDVAGDISGEGVLVMNHWSGSGVRSVVLLGGDNRGFAGTVAVHGMLRPGMADSLPPRAGLLLCDVSSTDSAGGVLETSGTFTRTPGTGPGQVWWGRVTEVAPGYVASLSTPASGGGFSAYGGDLTINLGGDRRKLVLGEIGFAPQRLRLQDDEATDVLYWENPVDVTNGTLTVQVAYQVSGKRAVWRGAVTSSSTDGGGAFAKRGAGRLVLADGADFGPLSFTANNTVELDVTNRQELACHMSGSALWLEKYGAGVTVLSGSNTYENATRIYEGTLLVNGTNAAGGSFTVSAGASLGGVGLIVPKAGASVTVDGTLAAGGEALACATLTLGSAEQATALTLNGTLSAEIGLEGHDRVTVWGDVSFGEGASVTVTAQDEEVWLARRGEEIPLLTWTGTKTGTWTSATALPAGWKIFERTGSLALCYVPTGTMISVK
;
A
#
# COMPACT_ATOMS: atom_id res chain seq x y z
N PRO A 1 -27.02 -9.68 -12.37
CA PRO A 1 -27.64 -9.63 -13.72
C PRO A 1 -28.24 -10.99 -14.13
N ALA A 2 -29.55 -11.06 -14.32
CA ALA A 2 -30.23 -12.24 -14.87
C ALA A 2 -30.64 -11.98 -16.33
N LEU A 3 -30.36 -12.92 -17.23
CA LEU A 3 -30.87 -12.93 -18.60
C LEU A 3 -32.20 -13.69 -18.61
N LEU A 4 -33.30 -13.03 -19.00
CA LEU A 4 -34.63 -13.63 -19.05
C LEU A 4 -35.08 -13.81 -20.51
N GLN A 5 -35.63 -14.99 -20.84
CA GLN A 5 -36.40 -15.21 -22.07
C GLN A 5 -37.90 -15.10 -21.75
N GLY A 6 -38.58 -14.10 -22.32
CA GLY A 6 -40.05 -14.03 -22.32
C GLY A 6 -40.68 -15.00 -23.33
N LYS A 7 -41.92 -15.43 -23.08
CA LYS A 7 -42.71 -16.42 -23.87
C LYS A 7 -43.04 -16.03 -25.34
N SER A 8 -42.36 -15.03 -25.90
CA SER A 8 -42.38 -14.69 -27.34
C SER A 8 -41.06 -14.02 -27.81
N GLY A 9 -39.93 -14.31 -27.16
CA GLY A 9 -38.58 -14.03 -27.66
C GLY A 9 -38.10 -12.58 -27.55
N VAL A 10 -38.20 -11.97 -26.37
CA VAL A 10 -37.61 -10.66 -26.05
C VAL A 10 -36.48 -10.85 -25.03
N SER A 11 -35.26 -10.45 -25.37
CA SER A 11 -34.07 -10.50 -24.49
C SER A 11 -33.99 -9.23 -23.64
N GLY A 12 -33.91 -9.36 -22.31
CA GLY A 12 -33.75 -8.25 -21.38
C GLY A 12 -32.72 -8.52 -20.30
N LEU A 13 -32.19 -7.44 -19.70
CA LEU A 13 -31.25 -7.48 -18.59
C LEU A 13 -31.79 -6.66 -17.42
N ASN A 14 -31.82 -7.24 -16.23
CA ASN A 14 -32.22 -6.52 -15.01
C ASN A 14 -30.99 -6.24 -14.13
N GLY A 15 -30.80 -4.97 -13.79
CA GLY A 15 -29.89 -4.50 -12.75
C GLY A 15 -30.69 -4.19 -11.48
N ASP A 16 -30.33 -4.81 -10.37
CA ASP A 16 -30.86 -4.51 -9.03
C ASP A 16 -29.71 -4.67 -8.04
N GLY A 17 -28.62 -3.96 -8.34
CA GLY A 17 -27.31 -4.12 -7.75
C GLY A 17 -26.34 -4.98 -8.57
N GLY A 18 -25.11 -5.06 -8.07
CA GLY A 18 -24.01 -5.78 -8.69
C GLY A 18 -23.23 -4.96 -9.73
N THR A 19 -22.13 -5.53 -10.21
CA THR A 19 -21.21 -4.88 -11.15
C THR A 19 -20.87 -5.81 -12.30
N LEU A 20 -20.95 -5.30 -13.53
CA LEU A 20 -20.41 -5.94 -14.72
C LEU A 20 -18.99 -5.43 -14.96
N GLU A 21 -18.01 -6.32 -14.87
CA GLU A 21 -16.60 -6.00 -15.13
C GLU A 21 -16.25 -6.24 -16.61
N LEU A 22 -15.70 -5.23 -17.26
CA LEU A 22 -15.37 -5.21 -18.68
C LEU A 22 -13.85 -5.28 -18.88
N MET A 23 -13.29 -6.50 -18.93
CA MET A 23 -11.84 -6.76 -18.93
C MET A 23 -11.17 -6.84 -20.32
N ARG A 24 -11.70 -6.21 -21.37
CA ARG A 24 -11.18 -6.38 -22.73
C ARG A 24 -10.01 -5.47 -23.07
N SER A 25 -9.17 -5.91 -24.00
CA SER A 25 -8.03 -5.17 -24.56
C SER A 25 -8.39 -4.20 -25.69
N ALA A 26 -9.64 -4.21 -26.17
CA ALA A 26 -10.16 -3.33 -27.22
C ALA A 26 -11.54 -2.76 -26.83
N GLU A 27 -11.88 -1.59 -27.37
CA GLU A 27 -13.13 -0.87 -27.06
C GLU A 27 -14.35 -1.73 -27.42
N TYR A 28 -15.33 -1.79 -26.51
CA TYR A 28 -16.62 -2.38 -26.84
C TYR A 28 -17.33 -1.46 -27.83
N ALA A 29 -17.43 -1.90 -29.09
CA ALA A 29 -18.06 -1.14 -30.16
C ALA A 29 -19.52 -0.76 -29.82
N THR A 30 -20.25 -1.65 -29.12
CA THR A 30 -21.65 -1.46 -28.71
C THR A 30 -22.00 -2.33 -27.47
N LEU A 31 -22.35 -1.71 -26.34
CA LEU A 31 -22.82 -2.38 -25.13
C LEU A 31 -24.35 -2.51 -25.16
N PHE A 32 -24.84 -3.69 -24.78
CA PHE A 32 -26.27 -4.05 -24.71
C PHE A 32 -27.03 -3.98 -26.04
N GLU A 33 -26.31 -4.01 -27.16
CA GLU A 33 -26.92 -4.12 -28.48
C GLU A 33 -27.74 -5.41 -28.62
N GLY A 34 -28.92 -5.30 -29.23
CA GLY A 34 -29.84 -6.43 -29.42
C GLY A 34 -30.62 -6.86 -28.17
N LEU A 35 -30.46 -6.17 -27.03
CA LEU A 35 -31.40 -6.25 -25.91
C LEU A 35 -32.58 -5.33 -26.18
N HIS A 36 -33.77 -5.76 -25.78
CA HIS A 36 -34.97 -4.94 -25.83
C HIS A 36 -34.90 -3.77 -24.85
N ALA A 37 -34.47 -4.05 -23.62
CA ALA A 37 -34.21 -3.04 -22.60
C ALA A 37 -33.30 -3.59 -21.49
N VAL A 38 -32.61 -2.67 -20.83
CA VAL A 38 -31.94 -2.88 -19.55
C VAL A 38 -32.76 -2.16 -18.47
N THR A 39 -33.40 -2.93 -17.59
CA THR A 39 -34.25 -2.38 -16.53
C THR A 39 -33.42 -2.23 -15.26
N LEU A 40 -33.32 -1.01 -14.73
CA LEU A 40 -32.55 -0.68 -13.54
C LEU A 40 -33.50 -0.47 -12.35
N PHE A 41 -33.63 -1.47 -11.50
CA PHE A 41 -34.33 -1.40 -10.22
C PHE A 41 -33.51 -0.59 -9.20
N GLU A 42 -34.04 -0.41 -7.99
CA GLU A 42 -33.50 0.46 -6.95
C GLU A 42 -32.01 0.22 -6.65
N GLY A 43 -31.52 -1.03 -6.73
CA GLY A 43 -30.09 -1.33 -6.55
C GLY A 43 -29.18 -0.91 -7.72
N GLY A 44 -29.75 -0.58 -8.89
CA GLY A 44 -29.01 -0.09 -10.06
C GLY A 44 -28.17 -1.13 -10.79
N LEU A 45 -27.21 -0.66 -11.59
CA LEU A 45 -26.21 -1.49 -12.29
C LEU A 45 -24.85 -0.79 -12.33
N GLY A 46 -23.82 -1.47 -11.82
CA GLY A 46 -22.43 -1.03 -11.99
C GLY A 46 -21.82 -1.51 -13.29
N LEU A 47 -21.13 -0.62 -14.01
CA LEU A 47 -20.25 -0.91 -15.13
C LEU A 47 -18.82 -0.50 -14.74
N ARG A 48 -17.96 -1.50 -14.52
CA ARG A 48 -16.56 -1.30 -14.12
C ARG A 48 -15.63 -1.63 -15.29
N PHE A 49 -14.70 -0.72 -15.57
CA PHE A 49 -13.77 -0.81 -16.70
C PHE A 49 -12.32 -0.97 -16.20
N PRO A 50 -11.90 -2.17 -15.75
CA PRO A 50 -10.54 -2.40 -15.28
C PRO A 50 -9.51 -2.54 -16.43
N GLY A 51 -9.96 -2.79 -17.66
CA GLY A 51 -9.11 -2.88 -18.84
C GLY A 51 -8.76 -1.51 -19.44
N PRO A 52 -7.89 -1.47 -20.47
CA PRO A 52 -7.45 -0.21 -21.09
C PRO A 52 -8.50 0.44 -22.00
N SER A 53 -9.64 -0.19 -22.24
CA SER A 53 -10.59 0.20 -23.28
C SER A 53 -11.98 0.53 -22.75
N GLY A 54 -12.60 1.56 -23.36
CA GLY A 54 -13.94 2.03 -23.00
C GLY A 54 -15.08 1.24 -23.65
N ALA A 55 -16.29 1.82 -23.61
CA ALA A 55 -17.45 1.31 -24.33
C ALA A 55 -18.35 2.43 -24.86
N VAL A 56 -19.08 2.11 -25.92
CA VAL A 56 -20.24 2.87 -26.38
C VAL A 56 -21.49 2.05 -26.08
N MET A 57 -22.47 2.62 -25.39
CA MET A 57 -23.73 1.93 -25.06
C MET A 57 -24.84 2.37 -26.00
N THR A 58 -25.42 1.38 -26.70
CA THR A 58 -26.50 1.58 -27.68
C THR A 58 -27.81 0.92 -27.25
N GLY A 59 -27.79 0.02 -26.27
CA GLY A 59 -29.01 -0.53 -25.66
C GLY A 59 -29.81 0.53 -24.90
N THR A 60 -31.12 0.30 -24.79
CA THR A 60 -32.07 1.19 -24.09
C THR A 60 -32.13 0.88 -22.61
N LEU A 61 -31.96 1.88 -21.77
CA LEU A 61 -32.20 1.85 -20.32
C LEU A 61 -33.64 2.26 -20.01
N ARG A 62 -34.20 1.69 -18.95
CA ARG A 62 -35.48 2.12 -18.37
C ARG A 62 -35.57 1.84 -16.88
N GLY A 63 -36.44 2.59 -16.20
CA GLY A 63 -36.90 2.24 -14.86
C GLY A 63 -37.96 1.12 -14.88
N PRO A 64 -38.06 0.31 -13.81
CA PRO A 64 -39.16 -0.65 -13.63
C PRO A 64 -40.51 0.05 -13.42
N GLY A 65 -41.60 -0.56 -13.88
CA GLY A 65 -42.96 -0.05 -13.67
C GLY A 65 -43.68 -0.67 -12.47
N GLY A 66 -44.65 0.06 -11.91
CA GLY A 66 -45.59 -0.44 -10.89
C GLY A 66 -44.93 -0.92 -9.60
N TRP A 67 -45.53 -1.93 -8.97
CA TRP A 67 -45.01 -2.60 -7.79
C TRP A 67 -44.21 -3.86 -8.16
N GLY A 68 -43.39 -4.33 -7.23
CA GLY A 68 -42.60 -5.55 -7.35
C GLY A 68 -42.48 -6.27 -6.00
N VAL A 69 -42.09 -7.55 -6.04
CA VAL A 69 -41.91 -8.39 -4.87
C VAL A 69 -40.70 -7.89 -4.08
N ALA A 70 -40.96 -7.31 -2.91
CA ALA A 70 -39.94 -6.77 -2.01
C ALA A 70 -39.29 -7.86 -1.17
N SER A 71 -40.07 -8.85 -0.72
CA SER A 71 -39.56 -9.96 0.09
C SER A 71 -40.43 -11.20 -0.05
N VAL A 72 -39.84 -12.36 0.26
CA VAL A 72 -40.55 -13.63 0.45
C VAL A 72 -40.24 -14.12 1.86
N THR A 73 -41.23 -14.03 2.74
CA THR A 73 -41.08 -14.40 4.15
C THR A 73 -41.64 -15.80 4.37
N LEU A 74 -40.84 -16.68 4.97
CA LEU A 74 -41.30 -18.01 5.33
C LEU A 74 -42.26 -17.94 6.53
N THR A 75 -43.37 -18.66 6.44
CA THR A 75 -44.29 -18.90 7.57
C THR A 75 -44.06 -20.27 8.21
N ALA A 76 -43.48 -21.21 7.47
CA ALA A 76 -42.92 -22.46 7.99
C ALA A 76 -41.80 -22.95 7.05
N GLY A 77 -40.69 -23.43 7.61
CA GLY A 77 -39.56 -23.95 6.81
C GLY A 77 -39.74 -25.39 6.29
N GLY A 78 -40.75 -26.10 6.78
CA GLY A 78 -40.95 -27.51 6.48
C GLY A 78 -39.80 -28.41 6.94
N SER A 79 -39.72 -29.63 6.39
CA SER A 79 -38.66 -30.59 6.70
C SER A 79 -38.42 -31.58 5.55
N GLY A 80 -37.26 -32.25 5.57
CA GLY A 80 -36.90 -33.31 4.63
C GLY A 80 -36.35 -32.83 3.27
N TYR A 81 -36.01 -31.55 3.14
CA TYR A 81 -35.42 -31.01 1.92
C TYR A 81 -33.95 -31.43 1.80
N LEU A 82 -33.62 -32.11 0.70
CA LEU A 82 -32.27 -32.55 0.34
C LEU A 82 -31.58 -31.60 -0.64
N ALA A 83 -32.35 -30.74 -1.30
CA ALA A 83 -31.88 -29.67 -2.18
C ALA A 83 -32.83 -28.45 -2.07
N PRO A 84 -32.37 -27.23 -2.39
CA PRO A 84 -33.22 -26.05 -2.40
C PRO A 84 -34.47 -26.25 -3.29
N PRO A 85 -35.70 -26.09 -2.75
CA PRO A 85 -36.90 -26.20 -3.56
C PRO A 85 -37.06 -24.98 -4.49
N ARG A 86 -37.83 -25.15 -5.56
CA ARG A 86 -38.20 -24.07 -6.48
C ARG A 86 -39.27 -23.18 -5.83
N VAL A 87 -39.01 -21.88 -5.79
CA VAL A 87 -39.98 -20.85 -5.38
C VAL A 87 -40.70 -20.35 -6.64
N GLY A 88 -42.01 -20.57 -6.73
CA GLY A 88 -42.87 -20.04 -7.78
C GLY A 88 -43.75 -18.93 -7.23
N LEU A 89 -43.63 -17.73 -7.81
CA LEU A 89 -44.46 -16.56 -7.51
C LEU A 89 -45.53 -16.45 -8.59
N VAL A 90 -46.81 -16.59 -8.21
CA VAL A 90 -47.94 -16.64 -9.16
C VAL A 90 -49.11 -15.81 -8.65
N GLY A 91 -49.84 -15.14 -9.55
CA GLY A 91 -50.94 -14.24 -9.22
C GLY A 91 -50.57 -12.77 -9.45
N GLY A 92 -51.52 -11.86 -9.22
CA GLY A 92 -51.37 -10.41 -9.48
C GLY A 92 -51.44 -10.01 -10.96
N SER A 93 -51.33 -8.71 -11.22
CA SER A 93 -51.29 -8.10 -12.57
C SER A 93 -49.89 -8.06 -13.18
N GLY A 94 -48.84 -8.16 -12.36
CA GLY A 94 -47.44 -8.07 -12.78
C GLY A 94 -46.80 -9.37 -13.29
N SER A 95 -45.50 -9.29 -13.61
CA SER A 95 -44.74 -10.43 -14.14
C SER A 95 -43.25 -10.39 -13.74
N ASN A 96 -42.51 -11.44 -14.12
CA ASN A 96 -41.04 -11.55 -14.01
C ASN A 96 -40.44 -11.58 -12.58
N ALA A 97 -41.27 -11.70 -11.54
CA ALA A 97 -40.77 -11.91 -10.19
C ALA A 97 -40.15 -13.31 -10.05
N THR A 98 -38.95 -13.39 -9.48
CA THR A 98 -38.23 -14.66 -9.25
C THR A 98 -37.59 -14.68 -7.87
N ALA A 99 -37.51 -15.86 -7.27
CA ALA A 99 -36.86 -16.07 -5.99
C ALA A 99 -36.23 -17.46 -5.91
N VAL A 100 -35.25 -17.62 -5.03
CA VAL A 100 -34.59 -18.90 -4.73
C VAL A 100 -34.70 -19.21 -3.25
N ALA A 101 -34.93 -20.47 -2.91
CA ALA A 101 -35.00 -20.92 -1.52
C ALA A 101 -33.59 -21.20 -0.97
N LEU A 102 -33.42 -21.03 0.34
CA LEU A 102 -32.23 -21.42 1.09
C LEU A 102 -32.60 -22.60 2.01
N ILE A 103 -31.70 -23.57 2.14
CA ILE A 103 -31.92 -24.72 3.04
C ILE A 103 -30.76 -24.86 4.03
N ASP A 104 -31.08 -25.38 5.20
CA ASP A 104 -30.08 -25.96 6.09
C ASP A 104 -29.97 -27.46 5.77
N HIS A 105 -28.78 -27.87 5.32
CA HIS A 105 -28.51 -29.27 4.96
C HIS A 105 -28.47 -30.21 6.18
N ALA A 106 -28.31 -29.68 7.40
CA ALA A 106 -28.30 -30.50 8.62
C ALA A 106 -29.71 -30.84 9.11
N SER A 107 -30.61 -29.85 9.17
CA SER A 107 -32.00 -30.06 9.57
C SER A 107 -32.94 -30.44 8.43
N GLY A 108 -32.54 -30.20 7.17
CA GLY A 108 -33.38 -30.41 5.99
C GLY A 108 -34.56 -29.44 5.92
N ALA A 109 -34.49 -28.27 6.58
CA ALA A 109 -35.52 -27.25 6.56
C ALA A 109 -35.14 -26.10 5.60
N VAL A 110 -36.15 -25.47 5.00
CA VAL A 110 -35.98 -24.21 4.27
C VAL A 110 -35.82 -23.08 5.29
N THR A 111 -34.74 -22.33 5.19
CA THR A 111 -34.36 -21.28 6.15
C THR A 111 -34.65 -19.88 5.64
N GLY A 112 -34.83 -19.69 4.33
CA GLY A 112 -35.24 -18.43 3.76
C GLY A 112 -35.58 -18.52 2.27
N ALA A 113 -36.00 -17.40 1.70
CA ALA A 113 -36.14 -17.22 0.26
C ALA A 113 -35.59 -15.84 -0.14
N VAL A 114 -34.70 -15.82 -1.12
CA VAL A 114 -34.07 -14.59 -1.64
C VAL A 114 -34.73 -14.23 -2.96
N VAL A 115 -35.26 -13.01 -3.06
CA VAL A 115 -35.78 -12.47 -4.31
C VAL A 115 -34.61 -12.19 -5.24
N THR A 116 -34.60 -12.81 -6.42
CA THR A 116 -33.56 -12.63 -7.45
C THR A 116 -33.97 -11.64 -8.54
N CYS A 117 -35.28 -11.40 -8.69
CA CYS A 117 -35.83 -10.27 -9.44
C CYS A 117 -37.19 -9.93 -8.84
N ARG A 118 -37.40 -8.65 -8.53
CA ARG A 118 -38.64 -8.14 -7.94
C ARG A 118 -39.84 -8.26 -8.88
N GLY A 119 -39.59 -8.30 -10.19
CA GLY A 119 -40.63 -8.21 -11.20
C GLY A 119 -41.23 -6.81 -11.29
N GLU A 120 -42.14 -6.61 -12.23
CA GLU A 120 -42.75 -5.29 -12.49
C GLU A 120 -44.21 -5.40 -12.94
N GLY A 121 -44.91 -4.28 -12.85
CA GLY A 121 -46.29 -4.14 -13.29
C GLY A 121 -47.34 -4.72 -12.34
N TYR A 122 -46.97 -5.06 -11.10
CA TYR A 122 -47.95 -5.39 -10.06
C TYR A 122 -48.61 -4.12 -9.53
N ASP A 123 -49.79 -4.28 -8.94
CA ASP A 123 -50.49 -3.22 -8.21
C ASP A 123 -50.28 -3.35 -6.69
N GLU A 124 -50.45 -2.25 -5.94
CA GLU A 124 -50.35 -2.25 -4.46
C GLU A 124 -51.28 -3.30 -3.82
N SER A 125 -52.46 -3.51 -4.41
CA SER A 125 -53.48 -4.44 -3.90
C SER A 125 -53.30 -5.89 -4.38
N ASP A 126 -52.28 -6.18 -5.20
CA ASP A 126 -52.07 -7.54 -5.69
C ASP A 126 -51.67 -8.51 -4.57
N VAL A 127 -52.20 -9.73 -4.63
CA VAL A 127 -51.84 -10.81 -3.73
C VAL A 127 -51.22 -11.95 -4.53
N LEU A 128 -49.95 -12.24 -4.23
CA LEU A 128 -49.22 -13.34 -4.87
C LEU A 128 -49.29 -14.61 -4.01
N THR A 129 -49.48 -15.74 -4.68
CA THR A 129 -49.32 -17.06 -4.10
C THR A 129 -47.87 -17.50 -4.23
N VAL A 130 -47.23 -17.85 -3.11
CA VAL A 130 -45.87 -18.44 -3.11
C VAL A 130 -45.99 -19.96 -3.07
N SER A 131 -45.60 -20.60 -4.17
CA SER A 131 -45.54 -22.06 -4.29
C SER A 131 -44.10 -22.55 -4.07
N ILE A 132 -43.92 -23.50 -3.15
CA ILE A 132 -42.62 -24.15 -2.90
C ILE A 132 -42.73 -25.59 -3.41
N THR A 133 -41.94 -25.96 -4.42
CA THR A 133 -42.05 -27.28 -5.08
C THR A 133 -40.67 -27.91 -5.32
N GLY A 134 -40.59 -29.24 -5.26
CA GLY A 134 -39.32 -29.96 -5.43
C GLY A 134 -38.45 -30.02 -4.17
N GLY A 135 -37.17 -30.36 -4.32
CA GLY A 135 -36.21 -30.42 -3.20
C GLY A 135 -36.33 -31.63 -2.26
N GLY A 136 -37.32 -32.52 -2.46
CA GLY A 136 -37.49 -33.77 -1.71
C GLY A 136 -38.21 -33.66 -0.36
N GLY A 137 -38.42 -32.44 0.15
CA GLY A 137 -39.11 -32.17 1.42
C GLY A 137 -40.56 -31.70 1.26
N SER A 138 -41.22 -31.44 2.40
CA SER A 138 -42.60 -30.93 2.43
C SER A 138 -42.86 -29.99 3.62
N GLY A 139 -43.99 -29.27 3.58
CA GLY A 139 -44.45 -28.43 4.68
C GLY A 139 -43.84 -27.01 4.73
N CYS A 140 -43.04 -26.62 3.74
CA CYS A 140 -42.61 -25.23 3.62
C CYS A 140 -43.75 -24.34 3.10
N THR A 141 -44.02 -23.24 3.80
CA THR A 141 -45.00 -22.23 3.39
C THR A 141 -44.38 -20.84 3.50
N ALA A 142 -44.76 -19.93 2.62
CA ALA A 142 -44.22 -18.59 2.54
C ALA A 142 -45.25 -17.60 2.01
N VAL A 143 -45.02 -16.32 2.26
CA VAL A 143 -45.83 -15.20 1.76
C VAL A 143 -44.91 -14.17 1.10
N ALA A 144 -45.37 -13.57 0.01
CA ALA A 144 -44.66 -12.50 -0.68
C ALA A 144 -45.26 -11.14 -0.29
N SER A 145 -44.41 -10.13 -0.14
CA SER A 145 -44.82 -8.74 0.06
C SER A 145 -44.46 -7.91 -1.17
N LEU A 146 -45.33 -6.97 -1.54
CA LEU A 146 -45.07 -6.01 -2.62
C LEU A 146 -44.59 -4.67 -2.06
N SER A 147 -43.73 -3.98 -2.81
CA SER A 147 -43.48 -2.54 -2.65
C SER A 147 -43.36 -1.87 -4.01
N GLU A 148 -43.56 -0.56 -4.06
CA GLU A 148 -43.35 0.23 -5.27
C GLU A 148 -41.93 0.02 -5.82
N ASN A 149 -41.80 -0.15 -7.14
CA ASN A 149 -40.51 -0.22 -7.79
C ASN A 149 -39.95 1.20 -8.01
N ARG A 150 -38.63 1.33 -7.88
CA ARG A 150 -37.91 2.59 -8.13
C ARG A 150 -36.78 2.35 -9.12
N ALA A 151 -36.50 3.36 -9.93
CA ALA A 151 -35.34 3.33 -10.83
C ALA A 151 -34.06 3.62 -10.02
N GLY A 152 -33.07 2.75 -10.14
CA GLY A 152 -31.76 2.93 -9.50
C GLY A 152 -30.69 3.52 -10.43
N PRO A 153 -29.46 3.69 -9.95
CA PRO A 153 -28.39 4.32 -10.69
C PRO A 153 -27.77 3.40 -11.75
N LEU A 154 -27.34 3.98 -12.87
CA LEU A 154 -26.26 3.42 -13.68
C LEU A 154 -24.93 3.96 -13.13
N VAL A 155 -24.09 3.08 -12.59
CA VAL A 155 -22.82 3.45 -11.96
C VAL A 155 -21.65 3.16 -12.90
N LYS A 156 -20.81 4.16 -13.16
CA LYS A 156 -19.60 4.07 -13.99
C LYS A 156 -18.34 4.19 -13.14
N SER A 157 -17.44 3.21 -13.23
CA SER A 157 -16.10 3.25 -12.61
C SER A 157 -15.00 2.69 -13.52
N GLY A 158 -13.71 2.85 -13.19
CA GLY A 158 -12.56 2.59 -14.07
C GLY A 158 -12.20 3.78 -14.97
N ALA A 159 -10.92 4.03 -15.20
CA ALA A 159 -10.40 5.15 -16.00
C ALA A 159 -10.96 5.30 -17.44
N PRO A 160 -11.22 4.23 -18.22
CA PRO A 160 -11.72 4.37 -19.59
C PRO A 160 -13.09 5.05 -19.69
N ARG A 161 -13.40 5.56 -20.88
CA ARG A 161 -14.67 6.25 -21.14
C ARG A 161 -15.88 5.30 -21.28
N LEU A 162 -17.06 5.78 -20.91
CA LEU A 162 -18.36 5.25 -21.33
C LEU A 162 -19.08 6.33 -22.14
N VAL A 163 -19.52 6.00 -23.36
CA VAL A 163 -20.36 6.89 -24.17
C VAL A 163 -21.79 6.37 -24.15
N ILE A 164 -22.76 7.25 -23.87
CA ILE A 164 -24.18 6.94 -23.94
C ILE A 164 -24.89 7.90 -24.90
N TYR A 165 -25.84 7.37 -25.65
CA TYR A 165 -26.76 8.13 -26.50
C TYR A 165 -28.15 8.24 -25.85
N SER A 166 -29.16 8.75 -26.59
CA SER A 166 -30.55 8.91 -26.14
C SER A 166 -31.09 7.76 -25.30
N GLN A 167 -31.59 8.08 -24.10
CA GLN A 167 -32.31 7.19 -23.19
C GLN A 167 -33.66 7.85 -22.83
N PRO A 168 -34.64 7.85 -23.74
CA PRO A 168 -35.90 8.60 -23.54
C PRO A 168 -36.77 8.05 -22.40
N ASP A 169 -36.59 6.78 -22.05
CA ASP A 169 -37.41 6.07 -21.05
C ASP A 169 -36.70 5.85 -19.70
N PHE A 170 -35.47 6.35 -19.55
CA PHE A 170 -34.70 6.18 -18.32
C PHE A 170 -34.90 7.37 -17.37
N ASP A 171 -35.55 7.11 -16.24
CA ASP A 171 -35.82 8.09 -15.19
C ASP A 171 -35.06 7.83 -13.88
N GLY A 172 -33.99 7.02 -13.95
CA GLY A 172 -33.10 6.78 -12.82
C GLY A 172 -31.97 7.81 -12.70
N GLU A 173 -30.86 7.39 -12.11
CA GLU A 173 -29.70 8.23 -11.82
C GLU A 173 -28.47 7.82 -12.65
N TYR A 174 -27.57 8.77 -12.90
CA TYR A 174 -26.20 8.47 -13.34
C TYR A 174 -25.22 8.72 -12.20
N GLU A 175 -24.38 7.75 -11.90
CA GLU A 175 -23.31 7.91 -10.91
C GLU A 175 -21.95 7.66 -11.57
N VAL A 176 -21.05 8.64 -11.51
CA VAL A 176 -19.71 8.57 -12.10
C VAL A 176 -18.69 8.59 -10.97
N ARG A 177 -17.99 7.46 -10.80
CA ARG A 177 -16.95 7.26 -9.77
C ARG A 177 -15.53 7.36 -10.29
N GLU A 178 -15.32 7.20 -11.58
CA GLU A 178 -13.98 7.27 -12.18
C GLU A 178 -14.10 7.37 -13.71
N GLY A 179 -13.17 8.11 -14.31
CA GLY A 179 -13.06 8.26 -15.75
C GLY A 179 -14.21 9.08 -16.35
N LEU A 180 -14.27 9.08 -17.69
CA LEU A 180 -15.23 9.88 -18.45
C LEU A 180 -16.55 9.12 -18.69
N PHE A 181 -17.66 9.68 -18.23
CA PHE A 181 -19.00 9.37 -18.72
C PHE A 181 -19.42 10.46 -19.69
N LEU A 182 -19.55 10.11 -20.98
CA LEU A 182 -19.96 11.03 -22.05
C LEU A 182 -21.43 10.78 -22.40
N HIS A 183 -22.30 11.72 -22.06
CA HIS A 183 -23.68 11.78 -22.52
C HIS A 183 -23.75 12.58 -23.83
N SER A 184 -23.82 11.89 -24.97
CA SER A 184 -23.65 12.48 -26.29
C SER A 184 -24.93 13.10 -26.86
N SER A 185 -24.79 14.28 -27.48
CA SER A 185 -25.83 15.00 -28.24
C SER A 185 -26.06 14.48 -29.67
N ARG A 186 -25.27 13.52 -30.19
CA ARG A 186 -25.38 13.01 -31.58
C ARG A 186 -26.75 12.40 -31.92
N ASN A 187 -27.56 12.07 -30.92
CA ASN A 187 -28.91 11.51 -31.06
C ASN A 187 -29.93 12.34 -30.23
N ALA A 188 -31.19 11.92 -30.09
CA ALA A 188 -32.16 12.61 -29.22
C ALA A 188 -31.70 12.58 -27.73
N GLY A 189 -32.22 13.47 -26.87
CA GLY A 189 -31.77 13.58 -25.47
C GLY A 189 -32.16 12.40 -24.57
N SER A 190 -31.77 12.43 -23.30
CA SER A 190 -32.26 11.52 -22.24
C SER A 190 -33.03 12.32 -21.18
N PRO A 191 -34.19 12.92 -21.53
CA PRO A 191 -34.81 14.01 -20.79
C PRO A 191 -35.44 13.62 -19.45
N ARG A 192 -35.26 12.38 -18.98
CA ARG A 192 -35.93 11.85 -17.78
C ARG A 192 -35.01 11.55 -16.60
N VAL A 193 -33.69 11.54 -16.81
CA VAL A 193 -32.70 11.34 -15.74
C VAL A 193 -32.99 12.31 -14.60
N ARG A 194 -33.13 11.80 -13.37
CA ARG A 194 -33.55 12.59 -12.21
C ARG A 194 -32.38 13.11 -11.37
N GLU A 195 -31.25 12.42 -11.41
CA GLU A 195 -30.07 12.86 -10.68
C GLU A 195 -28.78 12.41 -11.37
N ILE A 196 -27.74 13.24 -11.24
CA ILE A 196 -26.39 12.93 -11.67
C ILE A 196 -25.46 13.13 -10.49
N ARG A 197 -24.72 12.10 -10.11
CA ARG A 197 -23.70 12.15 -9.05
C ARG A 197 -22.32 11.96 -9.68
N VAL A 198 -21.40 12.88 -9.42
CA VAL A 198 -20.02 12.83 -9.92
C VAL A 198 -19.07 13.00 -8.73
N SER A 199 -18.42 11.92 -8.34
CA SER A 199 -17.52 11.92 -7.19
C SER A 199 -16.51 10.80 -7.36
N GLY A 200 -15.22 11.12 -7.40
CA GLY A 200 -14.17 10.13 -7.57
C GLY A 200 -12.92 10.63 -8.27
N PRO A 201 -11.80 9.89 -8.15
CA PRO A 201 -10.54 10.25 -8.78
C PRO A 201 -10.69 10.30 -10.31
N GLY A 202 -10.57 11.51 -10.88
CA GLY A 202 -10.73 11.73 -12.32
C GLY A 202 -12.13 11.42 -12.84
N ALA A 203 -13.16 11.42 -11.99
CA ALA A 203 -14.55 11.27 -12.40
C ALA A 203 -15.01 12.51 -13.19
N VAL A 204 -15.43 12.29 -14.44
CA VAL A 204 -15.89 13.34 -15.34
C VAL A 204 -17.24 12.96 -15.93
N PHE A 205 -18.25 13.80 -15.76
CA PHE A 205 -19.50 13.73 -16.52
C PHE A 205 -19.50 14.82 -17.60
N GLN A 206 -19.46 14.41 -18.86
CA GLN A 206 -19.60 15.32 -19.98
C GLN A 206 -21.03 15.24 -20.53
N ASN A 207 -21.70 16.39 -20.57
CA ASN A 207 -23.06 16.51 -21.09
C ASN A 207 -23.07 17.29 -22.41
N GLY A 208 -23.17 16.58 -23.52
CA GLY A 208 -22.99 17.09 -24.88
C GLY A 208 -21.80 16.44 -25.59
N SER A 209 -21.83 16.41 -26.92
CA SER A 209 -20.76 15.77 -27.70
C SER A 209 -19.50 16.66 -27.75
N GLY A 210 -18.32 16.02 -27.84
CA GLY A 210 -17.06 16.74 -27.99
C GLY A 210 -16.92 17.49 -29.33
N THR A 211 -17.79 17.22 -30.31
CA THR A 211 -17.87 17.96 -31.57
C THR A 211 -18.94 19.05 -31.46
N ALA A 212 -18.55 20.32 -31.53
CA ALA A 212 -19.46 21.46 -31.37
C ALA A 212 -20.64 21.44 -32.37
N ALA A 213 -20.44 20.94 -33.60
CA ALA A 213 -21.50 20.84 -34.60
C ALA A 213 -22.67 19.93 -34.19
N ASP A 214 -22.45 18.99 -33.27
CA ASP A 214 -23.50 18.09 -32.75
C ASP A 214 -24.33 18.76 -31.63
N ASN A 215 -23.89 19.91 -31.12
CA ASN A 215 -24.45 20.60 -29.96
C ASN A 215 -25.41 21.73 -30.38
N THR A 216 -26.45 21.37 -31.13
CA THR A 216 -27.44 22.32 -31.68
C THR A 216 -28.50 22.74 -30.63
N PRO A 217 -29.25 23.83 -30.85
CA PRO A 217 -30.28 24.30 -29.91
C PRO A 217 -31.36 23.29 -29.55
N GLU A 218 -31.72 22.39 -30.47
CA GLU A 218 -32.71 21.33 -30.23
C GLU A 218 -32.19 20.22 -29.29
N LYS A 219 -30.90 20.28 -28.94
CA LYS A 219 -30.21 19.36 -28.04
C LYS A 219 -29.83 20.02 -26.71
N TRP A 220 -30.29 21.23 -26.42
CA TRP A 220 -30.18 21.80 -25.08
C TRP A 220 -30.98 20.97 -24.08
N ASP A 221 -30.60 21.06 -22.81
CA ASP A 221 -31.24 20.29 -21.73
C ASP A 221 -31.31 18.78 -22.05
N LEU A 222 -30.18 18.19 -22.50
CA LEU A 222 -30.06 16.74 -22.72
C LEU A 222 -30.42 15.92 -21.49
N VAL A 223 -30.20 16.51 -20.32
CA VAL A 223 -30.64 16.04 -19.01
C VAL A 223 -31.85 16.87 -18.59
N ASN A 224 -32.81 16.22 -17.92
CA ASN A 224 -33.99 16.85 -17.36
C ASN A 224 -33.63 18.12 -16.56
N PRO A 225 -34.23 19.30 -16.86
CA PRO A 225 -34.04 20.50 -16.06
C PRO A 225 -34.45 20.37 -14.58
N LEU A 226 -35.30 19.38 -14.25
CA LEU A 226 -35.67 19.05 -12.87
C LEU A 226 -34.66 18.12 -12.19
N ALA A 227 -33.57 17.75 -12.87
CA ALA A 227 -32.54 16.91 -12.29
C ALA A 227 -31.68 17.69 -11.29
N THR A 228 -31.25 16.98 -10.26
CA THR A 228 -30.21 17.46 -9.35
C THR A 228 -28.83 17.02 -9.85
N LEU A 229 -27.87 17.94 -9.82
CA LEU A 229 -26.47 17.63 -10.06
C LEU A 229 -25.72 17.62 -8.72
N THR A 230 -25.14 16.49 -8.35
CA THR A 230 -24.36 16.33 -7.13
C THR A 230 -22.90 16.13 -7.51
N LEU A 231 -22.03 17.03 -7.04
CA LEU A 231 -20.58 16.95 -7.20
C LEU A 231 -19.91 16.76 -5.85
N GLY A 232 -18.91 15.88 -5.79
CA GLY A 232 -18.20 15.64 -4.55
C GLY A 232 -18.85 14.55 -3.68
N GLY A 233 -18.24 14.27 -2.52
CA GLY A 233 -18.82 13.44 -1.48
C GLY A 233 -17.89 12.32 -1.01
N ASP A 234 -18.47 11.12 -0.92
CA ASP A 234 -17.84 9.94 -0.33
C ASP A 234 -16.58 9.46 -1.05
N TRP A 235 -16.42 9.88 -2.31
CA TRP A 235 -15.32 9.54 -3.21
C TRP A 235 -14.53 10.79 -3.62
N GLY A 236 -14.70 11.92 -2.93
CA GLY A 236 -13.99 13.16 -3.23
C GLY A 236 -14.58 13.89 -4.43
N GLY A 237 -13.78 14.72 -5.11
CA GLY A 237 -14.27 15.71 -6.09
C GLY A 237 -14.86 15.11 -7.36
N GLY A 238 -15.44 15.95 -8.22
CA GLY A 238 -15.96 15.54 -9.52
C GLY A 238 -15.99 16.68 -10.53
N GLU A 239 -15.87 16.35 -11.82
CA GLU A 239 -15.87 17.35 -12.89
C GLU A 239 -17.08 17.19 -13.80
N VAL A 240 -17.71 18.32 -14.14
CA VAL A 240 -18.72 18.40 -15.20
C VAL A 240 -18.19 19.22 -16.34
N ILE A 241 -18.33 18.68 -17.55
CA ILE A 241 -17.99 19.34 -18.80
C ILE A 241 -19.27 19.58 -19.59
N VAL A 242 -19.53 20.84 -19.94
CA VAL A 242 -20.55 21.21 -20.92
C VAL A 242 -19.84 21.82 -22.13
N PRO A 243 -19.82 21.16 -23.30
CA PRO A 243 -19.15 21.68 -24.48
C PRO A 243 -19.85 22.92 -25.03
N CYS A 244 -19.12 23.72 -25.82
CA CYS A 244 -19.69 24.87 -26.52
C CYS A 244 -20.72 24.44 -27.59
N GLY A 245 -21.68 25.33 -27.84
CA GLY A 245 -22.71 25.17 -28.86
C GLY A 245 -22.17 25.16 -30.29
N ALA A 246 -23.00 24.71 -31.22
CA ALA A 246 -22.69 24.78 -32.65
C ALA A 246 -22.59 26.25 -33.12
N GLU A 247 -21.67 26.52 -34.05
CA GLU A 247 -21.55 27.82 -34.74
C GLU A 247 -21.41 29.05 -33.83
N GLU A 248 -22.41 29.93 -33.75
CA GLU A 248 -22.44 31.13 -32.88
C GLU A 248 -23.46 30.99 -31.73
N THR A 249 -23.71 29.75 -31.30
CA THR A 249 -24.70 29.47 -30.24
C THR A 249 -24.05 29.19 -28.89
N VAL A 250 -24.82 29.39 -27.81
CA VAL A 250 -24.44 29.03 -26.44
C VAL A 250 -25.21 27.78 -26.05
N TYR A 251 -24.51 26.67 -25.79
CA TYR A 251 -25.16 25.44 -25.35
C TYR A 251 -25.73 25.61 -23.94
N GLN A 252 -27.03 25.40 -23.75
CA GLN A 252 -27.69 25.60 -22.46
C GLN A 252 -28.01 24.26 -21.78
N GLN A 253 -27.68 24.16 -20.49
CA GLN A 253 -28.14 23.09 -19.63
C GLN A 253 -28.62 23.66 -18.28
N HIS A 254 -29.85 23.30 -17.93
CA HIS A 254 -30.49 23.65 -16.67
C HIS A 254 -30.50 22.46 -15.71
N TYR A 255 -30.41 22.75 -14.42
CA TYR A 255 -30.63 21.81 -13.34
C TYR A 255 -31.44 22.49 -12.23
N SER A 256 -32.27 21.72 -11.51
CA SER A 256 -33.06 22.28 -10.41
C SER A 256 -32.16 22.70 -9.24
N ALA A 257 -31.10 21.92 -9.00
CA ALA A 257 -30.16 22.16 -7.92
C ALA A 257 -28.75 21.65 -8.27
N LEU A 258 -27.74 22.32 -7.72
CA LEU A 258 -26.38 21.82 -7.60
C LEU A 258 -26.08 21.53 -6.12
N GLU A 259 -25.80 20.27 -5.79
CA GLU A 259 -25.24 19.89 -4.51
C GLU A 259 -23.72 19.78 -4.60
N VAL A 260 -23.00 20.54 -3.77
CA VAL A 260 -21.54 20.46 -3.68
C VAL A 260 -21.15 19.84 -2.34
N ALA A 261 -20.73 18.59 -2.39
CA ALA A 261 -20.20 17.84 -1.26
C ALA A 261 -18.66 17.83 -1.26
N PHE A 262 -18.07 17.21 -0.24
CA PHE A 262 -16.63 17.29 0.02
C PHE A 262 -15.77 16.84 -1.17
N GLY A 263 -14.73 17.62 -1.47
CA GLY A 263 -13.78 17.39 -2.55
C GLY A 263 -13.71 18.58 -3.52
N ARG A 264 -12.68 18.62 -4.38
CA ARG A 264 -12.52 19.69 -5.37
C ARG A 264 -13.35 19.38 -6.62
N SER A 265 -14.52 20.01 -6.71
CA SER A 265 -15.40 19.88 -7.85
C SER A 265 -15.13 20.95 -8.90
N ARG A 266 -15.37 20.64 -10.18
CA ARG A 266 -15.08 21.55 -11.30
C ARG A 266 -16.26 21.63 -12.27
N LEU A 267 -16.53 22.86 -12.72
CA LEU A 267 -17.41 23.13 -13.86
C LEU A 267 -16.55 23.66 -15.00
N ASN A 268 -16.60 22.97 -16.13
CA ASN A 268 -15.69 23.17 -17.24
C ASN A 268 -16.43 23.09 -18.59
N THR A 269 -15.75 23.49 -19.66
CA THR A 269 -16.26 23.47 -21.04
C THR A 269 -15.19 23.02 -22.04
N THR A 270 -15.61 22.62 -23.23
CA THR A 270 -14.74 22.24 -24.35
C THR A 270 -15.21 22.87 -25.65
N GLY A 271 -14.27 23.37 -26.48
CA GLY A 271 -14.55 24.04 -27.76
C GLY A 271 -14.27 25.54 -27.68
N TYR A 272 -13.53 26.08 -28.65
CA TYR A 272 -12.95 27.42 -28.56
C TYR A 272 -13.10 28.20 -29.88
N THR A 273 -14.28 28.77 -30.12
CA THR A 273 -14.36 29.94 -31.00
C THR A 273 -14.82 31.16 -30.18
N PRO A 274 -14.46 32.39 -30.56
CA PRO A 274 -14.96 33.58 -29.88
C PRO A 274 -16.49 33.73 -29.93
N THR A 275 -17.15 32.98 -30.81
CA THR A 275 -18.57 33.14 -31.16
C THR A 275 -19.51 32.12 -30.53
N ASN A 276 -19.02 30.95 -30.09
CA ASN A 276 -19.85 29.96 -29.37
C ASN A 276 -19.55 29.92 -27.88
N GLY A 277 -20.46 29.35 -27.08
CA GLY A 277 -20.26 29.21 -25.64
C GLY A 277 -21.07 28.09 -25.00
N ALA A 278 -21.02 28.03 -23.67
CA ALA A 278 -21.77 27.11 -22.84
C ALA A 278 -22.38 27.87 -21.64
N ALA A 279 -23.56 27.45 -21.20
CA ALA A 279 -24.24 28.01 -20.05
C ALA A 279 -24.79 26.89 -19.16
N LEU A 280 -24.44 26.95 -17.88
CA LEU A 280 -24.99 26.14 -16.81
C LEU A 280 -25.86 27.01 -15.92
N THR A 281 -27.13 26.64 -15.79
CA THR A 281 -28.08 27.36 -14.93
C THR A 281 -28.61 26.44 -13.85
N PHE A 282 -28.48 26.86 -12.59
CA PHE A 282 -28.96 26.12 -11.44
C PHE A 282 -30.10 26.87 -10.76
N GLY A 283 -31.17 26.17 -10.38
CA GLY A 283 -32.23 26.77 -9.57
C GLY A 283 -31.74 27.15 -8.16
N THR A 284 -30.94 26.30 -7.53
CA THR A 284 -30.31 26.58 -6.24
C THR A 284 -28.95 25.88 -6.13
N ILE A 285 -28.13 26.30 -5.17
CA ILE A 285 -26.90 25.61 -4.79
C ILE A 285 -27.01 25.24 -3.31
N THR A 286 -26.73 23.98 -2.98
CA THR A 286 -26.57 23.52 -1.61
C THR A 286 -25.15 23.02 -1.40
N ARG A 287 -24.48 23.51 -0.36
CA ARG A 287 -23.11 23.13 -0.04
C ARG A 287 -23.11 22.31 1.25
N ARG A 288 -22.50 21.13 1.21
CA ARG A 288 -22.18 20.34 2.41
C ARG A 288 -20.79 20.73 2.92
N PRO A 289 -20.46 20.47 4.20
CA PRO A 289 -19.15 20.78 4.76
C PRO A 289 -17.99 20.30 3.86
N GLY A 290 -17.04 21.20 3.61
CA GLY A 290 -15.85 20.91 2.81
C GLY A 290 -16.06 20.84 1.28
N GLY A 291 -17.26 21.15 0.76
CA GLY A 291 -17.46 21.24 -0.69
C GLY A 291 -16.65 22.38 -1.30
N ALA A 292 -15.92 22.14 -2.39
CA ALA A 292 -15.20 23.20 -3.11
C ALA A 292 -15.59 23.18 -4.59
N LEU A 293 -15.81 24.37 -5.18
CA LEU A 293 -16.27 24.52 -6.55
C LEU A 293 -15.33 25.43 -7.35
N ALA A 294 -14.73 24.91 -8.41
CA ALA A 294 -13.95 25.70 -9.35
C ALA A 294 -14.69 25.85 -10.68
N VAL A 295 -14.87 27.09 -11.14
CA VAL A 295 -15.37 27.42 -12.47
C VAL A 295 -14.17 27.83 -13.33
N THR A 296 -14.01 27.23 -14.51
CA THR A 296 -12.90 27.57 -15.41
C THR A 296 -12.99 29.00 -15.95
N THR A 297 -11.84 29.62 -16.23
CA THR A 297 -11.77 30.89 -17.00
C THR A 297 -11.43 30.66 -18.48
N THR A 298 -11.05 29.44 -18.84
CA THR A 298 -10.82 29.08 -20.25
C THR A 298 -12.20 29.03 -20.93
N THR A 299 -12.44 29.93 -21.89
CA THR A 299 -13.59 29.95 -22.81
C THR A 299 -14.96 30.27 -22.19
N ASN A 300 -15.94 30.51 -23.07
CA ASN A 300 -17.26 31.12 -22.86
C ASN A 300 -18.24 30.29 -22.00
N LEU A 301 -17.82 29.79 -20.83
CA LEU A 301 -18.71 29.15 -19.86
C LEU A 301 -19.30 30.19 -18.90
N THR A 302 -20.62 30.29 -18.89
CA THR A 302 -21.36 31.05 -17.89
C THR A 302 -22.01 30.10 -16.89
N VAL A 303 -21.85 30.37 -15.59
CA VAL A 303 -22.52 29.64 -14.52
C VAL A 303 -23.44 30.60 -13.77
N THR A 304 -24.74 30.32 -13.79
CA THR A 304 -25.79 31.20 -13.25
C THR A 304 -26.61 30.46 -12.20
N VAL A 305 -27.00 31.16 -11.14
CA VAL A 305 -28.01 30.71 -10.19
C VAL A 305 -29.25 31.57 -10.32
N SER A 306 -30.38 30.95 -10.66
CA SER A 306 -31.62 31.66 -11.00
C SER A 306 -32.61 31.81 -9.85
N GLY A 307 -32.48 31.00 -8.79
CA GLY A 307 -33.31 31.07 -7.59
C GLY A 307 -32.70 31.89 -6.46
N ASP A 308 -33.23 31.71 -5.26
CA ASP A 308 -32.82 32.45 -4.06
C ASP A 308 -31.38 32.10 -3.61
N PRO A 309 -30.48 33.09 -3.50
CA PRO A 309 -29.11 32.86 -3.07
C PRO A 309 -28.90 32.73 -1.56
N ALA A 310 -29.91 32.99 -0.72
CA ALA A 310 -29.79 33.10 0.73
C ALA A 310 -29.24 31.84 1.45
N GLY A 311 -29.21 30.68 0.77
CA GLY A 311 -28.64 29.44 1.29
C GLY A 311 -27.17 29.17 0.94
N PHE A 312 -26.56 29.94 0.03
CA PHE A 312 -25.19 29.65 -0.45
C PHE A 312 -24.32 30.88 -0.70
N ALA A 313 -24.89 32.09 -0.75
CA ALA A 313 -24.15 33.34 -0.88
C ALA A 313 -24.45 34.25 0.32
N PHE A 314 -23.40 34.84 0.90
CA PHE A 314 -23.48 35.47 2.22
C PHE A 314 -23.08 36.95 2.16
N GLY A 315 -23.80 37.80 2.90
CA GLY A 315 -23.64 39.27 2.91
C GLY A 315 -24.65 39.97 1.99
N ALA A 316 -25.13 41.15 2.40
CA ALA A 316 -26.14 41.91 1.65
C ALA A 316 -25.58 42.66 0.44
N VAL A 317 -24.29 43.04 0.48
CA VAL A 317 -23.62 43.82 -0.58
C VAL A 317 -22.44 43.00 -1.11
N ARG A 318 -22.50 42.60 -2.39
CA ARG A 318 -21.52 41.70 -3.04
C ARG A 318 -21.41 40.36 -2.29
N PRO A 319 -22.46 39.52 -2.35
CA PRO A 319 -22.55 38.31 -1.54
C PRO A 319 -21.45 37.31 -1.91
N VAL A 320 -20.71 36.83 -0.92
CA VAL A 320 -19.61 35.88 -1.11
C VAL A 320 -20.17 34.48 -1.27
N VAL A 321 -19.70 33.77 -2.30
CA VAL A 321 -19.94 32.34 -2.53
C VAL A 321 -18.78 31.55 -1.90
N PRO A 322 -18.97 30.87 -0.74
CA PRO A 322 -17.88 30.23 -0.02
C PRO A 322 -17.26 29.06 -0.77
N ALA A 323 -15.92 28.94 -0.68
CA ALA A 323 -15.13 27.90 -1.36
C ALA A 323 -15.39 27.73 -2.87
N ALA A 324 -15.90 28.79 -3.52
CA ALA A 324 -15.96 28.89 -4.96
C ALA A 324 -14.80 29.74 -5.50
N SER A 325 -14.26 29.36 -6.66
CA SER A 325 -13.23 30.11 -7.37
C SER A 325 -13.53 30.20 -8.86
N VAL A 326 -13.32 31.37 -9.46
CA VAL A 326 -13.39 31.57 -10.92
C VAL A 326 -11.98 31.67 -11.46
N GLY A 327 -11.54 30.62 -12.16
CA GLY A 327 -10.17 30.45 -12.62
C GLY A 327 -9.18 30.21 -11.48
N VAL A 328 -7.91 30.52 -11.74
CA VAL A 328 -6.83 30.45 -10.74
C VAL A 328 -6.54 31.86 -10.25
N THR A 329 -7.32 32.34 -9.28
CA THR A 329 -7.21 33.70 -8.74
C THR A 329 -7.10 33.67 -7.21
N THR A 330 -6.60 34.75 -6.61
CA THR A 330 -6.61 34.94 -5.14
C THR A 330 -7.82 35.75 -4.68
N GLU A 331 -8.84 35.87 -5.52
CA GLU A 331 -10.07 36.63 -5.27
C GLU A 331 -11.16 35.69 -4.77
N LEU A 332 -12.04 36.21 -3.91
CA LEU A 332 -13.25 35.48 -3.52
C LEU A 332 -14.24 35.45 -4.69
N ALA A 333 -15.16 34.47 -4.71
CA ALA A 333 -16.26 34.47 -5.65
C ALA A 333 -17.48 35.23 -5.11
N THR A 334 -18.21 35.90 -5.99
CA THR A 334 -19.46 36.63 -5.71
C THR A 334 -20.49 36.34 -6.79
N LEU A 335 -21.73 36.75 -6.54
CA LEU A 335 -22.77 36.83 -7.57
C LEU A 335 -22.82 38.23 -8.19
N ASP A 336 -22.97 38.31 -9.52
CA ASP A 336 -23.34 39.54 -10.23
C ASP A 336 -24.85 39.82 -10.17
N ALA A 337 -25.31 40.90 -10.80
CA ALA A 337 -26.72 41.30 -10.80
C ALA A 337 -27.66 40.30 -11.49
N GLU A 338 -27.11 39.44 -12.36
CA GLU A 338 -27.85 38.39 -13.06
C GLU A 338 -27.69 37.01 -12.39
N GLY A 339 -27.05 36.94 -11.22
CA GLY A 339 -26.83 35.69 -10.49
C GLY A 339 -25.69 34.83 -11.04
N ARG A 340 -24.79 35.40 -11.86
CA ARG A 340 -23.61 34.67 -12.35
C ARG A 340 -22.52 34.62 -11.29
N ILE A 341 -21.84 33.49 -11.20
CA ILE A 341 -20.67 33.33 -10.33
C ILE A 341 -19.47 34.01 -11.00
N VAL A 342 -18.96 35.08 -10.39
CA VAL A 342 -17.84 35.90 -10.87
C VAL A 342 -16.83 36.17 -9.75
N SER A 343 -15.65 36.71 -10.07
CA SER A 343 -14.67 37.13 -9.05
C SER A 343 -15.08 38.44 -8.36
N LEU A 344 -14.85 38.52 -7.05
CA LEU A 344 -15.04 39.72 -6.24
C LEU A 344 -13.82 40.64 -6.38
N SER A 345 -14.03 41.77 -7.06
CA SER A 345 -13.00 42.78 -7.35
C SER A 345 -12.90 43.91 -6.31
N GLU A 346 -13.93 44.10 -5.48
CA GLU A 346 -14.00 45.19 -4.50
C GLU A 346 -14.20 44.66 -3.07
N TYR A 347 -13.48 45.28 -2.13
CA TYR A 347 -13.45 44.89 -0.73
C TYR A 347 -13.64 46.10 0.19
N ASP A 348 -14.08 45.83 1.41
CA ASP A 348 -14.37 46.81 2.45
C ASP A 348 -13.17 47.03 3.37
N ALA A 349 -13.11 48.21 3.99
CA ALA A 349 -11.97 48.67 4.79
C ALA A 349 -12.12 48.47 6.31
N GLY A 350 -13.28 48.05 6.82
CA GLY A 350 -13.57 47.92 8.26
C GLY A 350 -14.50 46.76 8.60
N PHE A 351 -14.72 46.44 9.88
CA PHE A 351 -15.60 45.33 10.28
C PHE A 351 -17.09 45.65 10.15
N GLY A 352 -17.89 44.61 9.98
CA GLY A 352 -19.35 44.68 9.87
C GLY A 352 -19.92 43.37 9.34
N ALA A 353 -21.16 43.04 9.69
CA ALA A 353 -21.76 41.75 9.31
C ALA A 353 -21.80 41.50 7.79
N ASP A 354 -21.90 42.56 6.98
CA ASP A 354 -21.86 42.51 5.51
C ASP A 354 -20.49 42.82 4.90
N SER A 355 -19.48 43.09 5.73
CA SER A 355 -18.17 43.58 5.27
C SER A 355 -17.30 42.47 4.70
N ASN A 356 -16.87 42.62 3.45
CA ASN A 356 -15.87 41.77 2.82
C ASN A 356 -14.48 42.37 3.04
N LEU A 357 -13.85 42.05 4.17
CA LEU A 357 -12.62 42.70 4.61
C LEU A 357 -11.41 42.27 3.76
N PHE A 358 -10.65 43.24 3.26
CA PHE A 358 -9.33 43.00 2.68
C PHE A 358 -8.22 43.71 3.48
N LEU A 359 -7.39 42.91 4.13
CA LEU A 359 -6.33 43.38 5.00
C LEU A 359 -4.98 43.47 4.27
N THR A 360 -4.57 44.69 3.94
CA THR A 360 -3.25 44.99 3.31
C THR A 360 -2.16 45.38 4.33
N ALA A 361 -2.56 45.65 5.58
CA ALA A 361 -1.69 45.96 6.72
C ALA A 361 -2.24 45.30 7.99
N SER A 362 -1.37 44.79 8.87
CA SER A 362 -1.80 44.14 10.12
C SER A 362 -2.69 45.07 10.96
N ALA A 363 -3.78 44.53 11.52
CA ALA A 363 -4.76 45.30 12.27
C ALA A 363 -5.40 44.49 13.41
N THR A 364 -6.05 45.19 14.33
CA THR A 364 -6.91 44.60 15.35
C THR A 364 -8.37 44.72 14.90
N ALA A 365 -9.16 43.67 15.11
CA ALA A 365 -10.58 43.69 14.85
C ALA A 365 -11.27 44.72 15.74
N ASP A 366 -12.10 45.59 15.16
CA ASP A 366 -12.91 46.58 15.86
C ASP A 366 -14.38 46.10 16.06
N GLY A 367 -14.70 44.87 15.65
CA GLY A 367 -15.97 44.20 15.95
C GLY A 367 -15.89 42.68 15.99
N PHE A 368 -17.04 42.05 16.27
CA PHE A 368 -17.22 40.59 16.36
C PHE A 368 -17.96 40.00 15.14
N ALA A 369 -18.07 40.74 14.04
CA ALA A 369 -18.73 40.27 12.83
C ALA A 369 -18.03 40.81 11.58
N VAL A 370 -17.83 39.93 10.60
CA VAL A 370 -17.30 40.21 9.26
C VAL A 370 -17.96 39.25 8.29
N ASN A 371 -18.22 39.62 7.04
CA ASN A 371 -18.78 38.66 6.08
C ASN A 371 -17.71 37.70 5.57
N SER A 372 -16.55 38.22 5.15
CA SER A 372 -15.40 37.44 4.70
C SER A 372 -14.09 38.14 5.04
N VAL A 373 -13.00 37.37 5.13
CA VAL A 373 -11.66 37.93 5.40
C VAL A 373 -10.69 37.48 4.32
N ARG A 374 -10.05 38.46 3.68
CA ARG A 374 -8.90 38.26 2.79
C ARG A 374 -7.70 38.98 3.38
N LEU A 375 -6.56 38.32 3.50
CA LEU A 375 -5.32 38.89 4.02
C LEU A 375 -4.24 38.85 2.96
N ASP A 376 -3.52 39.97 2.80
CA ASP A 376 -2.22 39.95 2.14
C ASP A 376 -1.24 39.08 2.92
N ASP A 377 -0.24 38.54 2.21
CA ASP A 377 0.75 37.69 2.83
C ASP A 377 1.55 38.43 3.92
N GLY A 378 1.75 37.76 5.05
CA GLY A 378 2.52 38.27 6.19
C GLY A 378 1.75 39.21 7.11
N LYS A 379 0.43 39.34 6.92
CA LYS A 379 -0.42 40.22 7.73
C LYS A 379 -1.05 39.49 8.90
N VAL A 380 -1.21 40.22 10.00
CA VAL A 380 -1.82 39.70 11.22
C VAL A 380 -3.15 40.39 11.45
N LEU A 381 -4.21 39.61 11.62
CA LEU A 381 -5.49 40.06 12.14
C LEU A 381 -5.62 39.61 13.60
N THR A 382 -5.63 40.58 14.52
CA THR A 382 -5.83 40.30 15.96
C THR A 382 -7.31 40.41 16.31
N LEU A 383 -7.96 39.29 16.66
CA LEU A 383 -9.35 39.27 17.10
C LEU A 383 -9.45 39.76 18.55
N GLN A 384 -10.61 40.31 18.90
CA GLN A 384 -10.85 40.83 20.24
C GLN A 384 -10.91 39.71 21.29
N GLU A 385 -10.27 39.92 22.43
CA GLU A 385 -10.33 39.01 23.57
C GLU A 385 -11.73 38.96 24.21
N GLY A 386 -12.10 37.80 24.77
CA GLY A 386 -13.34 37.62 25.53
C GLY A 386 -14.64 37.50 24.71
N GLY A 387 -14.56 37.50 23.36
CA GLY A 387 -15.71 37.28 22.48
C GLY A 387 -15.40 36.36 21.30
N THR A 388 -16.43 36.04 20.51
CA THR A 388 -16.34 35.18 19.32
C THR A 388 -16.68 36.01 18.08
N THR A 389 -15.71 36.16 17.19
CA THR A 389 -15.91 36.81 15.89
C THR A 389 -16.60 35.83 14.94
N VAL A 390 -17.70 36.26 14.33
CA VAL A 390 -18.45 35.49 13.34
C VAL A 390 -18.02 35.92 11.94
N VAL A 391 -17.55 34.97 11.13
CA VAL A 391 -17.33 35.16 9.68
C VAL A 391 -18.58 34.70 8.95
N GLY A 392 -19.41 35.63 8.44
CA GLY A 392 -20.72 35.37 7.84
C GLY A 392 -20.68 34.29 6.75
N SER A 393 -19.78 34.43 5.77
CA SER A 393 -19.53 33.43 4.72
C SER A 393 -18.74 32.20 5.19
N GLY A 394 -18.13 32.28 6.38
CA GLY A 394 -17.15 31.31 6.87
C GLY A 394 -15.76 31.42 6.25
N VAL A 395 -15.53 32.31 5.27
CA VAL A 395 -14.27 32.32 4.49
C VAL A 395 -13.20 33.22 5.11
N VAL A 396 -12.03 32.63 5.36
CA VAL A 396 -10.75 33.33 5.58
C VAL A 396 -9.72 32.87 4.56
N LEU A 397 -9.14 33.80 3.80
CA LEU A 397 -8.17 33.52 2.75
C LEU A 397 -6.86 34.28 2.97
N ALA A 398 -5.75 33.54 3.02
CA ALA A 398 -4.39 34.08 2.92
C ALA A 398 -3.95 34.08 1.44
N ARG A 399 -3.56 35.26 0.95
CA ARG A 399 -2.99 35.39 -0.41
C ARG A 399 -1.57 34.81 -0.45
N ALA A 400 -1.21 34.31 -1.62
CA ALA A 400 0.16 33.93 -1.93
C ALA A 400 1.12 35.13 -1.85
N GLY A 401 2.34 34.90 -1.36
CA GLY A 401 3.39 35.91 -1.28
C GLY A 401 4.70 35.39 -0.69
N THR A 402 5.59 36.32 -0.34
CA THR A 402 6.87 36.05 0.33
C THR A 402 7.00 36.74 1.71
N GLY A 403 5.92 37.36 2.18
CA GLY A 403 5.84 38.04 3.46
C GLY A 403 5.51 37.08 4.59
N GLY A 404 6.47 36.81 5.48
CA GLY A 404 6.24 36.32 6.86
C GLY A 404 5.08 35.33 7.10
N PHE A 405 4.34 35.48 8.19
CA PHE A 405 3.16 34.65 8.49
C PHE A 405 1.89 35.45 8.30
N THR A 406 0.92 34.88 7.60
CA THR A 406 -0.44 35.38 7.65
C THR A 406 -1.11 34.77 8.87
N THR A 407 -1.50 35.59 9.86
CA THR A 407 -1.91 35.08 11.17
C THR A 407 -3.26 35.64 11.59
N LEU A 408 -4.13 34.78 12.09
CA LEU A 408 -5.28 35.14 12.92
C LEU A 408 -4.87 34.91 14.38
N SER A 409 -4.87 35.94 15.22
CA SER A 409 -4.40 35.83 16.60
C SER A 409 -5.41 36.32 17.61
N GLY A 410 -5.44 35.71 18.79
CA GLY A 410 -6.29 36.13 19.91
C GLY A 410 -7.77 35.77 19.71
N GLY A 411 -8.58 36.00 20.74
CA GLY A 411 -10.04 35.83 20.69
C GLY A 411 -10.52 34.43 20.26
N SER A 412 -11.78 34.35 19.82
CA SER A 412 -12.37 33.15 19.20
C SER A 412 -12.98 33.48 17.83
N LEU A 413 -13.05 32.48 16.96
CA LEU A 413 -13.56 32.59 15.59
C LEU A 413 -14.57 31.47 15.30
N THR A 414 -15.67 31.82 14.62
CA THR A 414 -16.69 30.86 14.17
C THR A 414 -17.24 31.23 12.79
N SER A 415 -18.02 30.32 12.20
CA SER A 415 -18.68 30.54 10.91
C SER A 415 -20.16 30.91 11.07
N GLY A 416 -20.61 31.89 10.29
CA GLY A 416 -22.00 32.29 10.16
C GLY A 416 -22.77 31.52 9.07
N ASN A 417 -22.08 30.71 8.25
CA ASN A 417 -22.69 30.06 7.08
C ASN A 417 -23.48 28.78 7.43
N GLY A 418 -23.50 28.39 8.71
CA GLY A 418 -24.22 27.20 9.20
C GLY A 418 -23.60 25.85 8.84
N THR A 419 -22.44 25.81 8.17
CA THR A 419 -21.80 24.58 7.69
C THR A 419 -20.34 24.46 8.14
N ASP A 420 -19.46 25.37 7.71
CA ASP A 420 -18.03 25.26 7.96
C ASP A 420 -17.31 26.63 8.06
N LEU A 421 -16.22 26.64 8.81
CA LEU A 421 -15.21 27.70 8.80
C LEU A 421 -14.10 27.30 7.84
N ILE A 422 -13.88 28.11 6.81
CA ILE A 422 -13.02 27.80 5.67
C ILE A 422 -11.72 28.59 5.81
N LEU A 423 -10.62 27.88 6.08
CA LEU A 423 -9.28 28.45 6.15
C LEU A 423 -8.54 28.11 4.87
N THR A 424 -8.38 29.12 4.02
CA THR A 424 -7.79 28.96 2.68
C THR A 424 -6.37 29.49 2.65
N ASP A 425 -5.45 28.66 2.19
CA ASP A 425 -4.09 29.06 1.87
C ASP A 425 -3.82 28.91 0.37
N PHE A 426 -3.48 30.02 -0.29
CA PHE A 426 -3.23 30.04 -1.73
C PHE A 426 -1.74 29.94 -2.10
N HIS A 427 -0.83 29.84 -1.12
CA HIS A 427 0.60 29.82 -1.37
C HIS A 427 1.05 28.75 -2.36
N SER A 428 1.95 29.15 -3.25
CA SER A 428 2.56 28.25 -4.23
C SER A 428 3.70 27.44 -3.63
N VAL A 429 4.07 26.40 -4.39
CA VAL A 429 5.18 25.49 -4.09
C VAL A 429 6.57 26.10 -4.15
N ILE A 430 6.73 27.28 -4.76
CA ILE A 430 8.00 28.01 -4.73
C ILE A 430 8.08 28.87 -3.46
N GLU A 431 6.93 29.26 -2.91
CA GLU A 431 6.86 30.26 -1.84
C GLU A 431 7.05 29.68 -0.43
N ARG A 432 6.56 28.47 -0.15
CA ARG A 432 6.52 27.90 1.22
C ARG A 432 7.11 26.50 1.32
N ARG A 433 7.75 26.20 2.47
CA ARG A 433 8.18 24.85 2.83
C ARG A 433 7.30 24.29 3.95
N ASN A 434 6.52 23.26 3.65
CA ASN A 434 5.65 22.56 4.60
C ASN A 434 6.45 21.84 5.69
N VAL A 435 7.74 21.59 5.49
CA VAL A 435 8.59 20.84 6.44
C VAL A 435 9.32 21.73 7.45
N SER A 436 9.34 23.06 7.26
CA SER A 436 10.01 23.98 8.19
C SER A 436 8.97 24.65 9.08
N ASN A 437 9.10 24.47 10.39
CA ASN A 437 8.32 25.26 11.34
C ASN A 437 8.63 26.74 11.10
N GLY A 438 7.58 27.56 11.05
CA GLY A 438 7.76 28.96 10.75
C GLY A 438 7.71 29.36 9.25
N LYS A 439 7.14 28.53 8.38
CA LYS A 439 6.82 28.88 6.97
C LYS A 439 5.42 28.42 6.55
N SER A 440 4.49 28.30 7.48
CA SER A 440 3.07 28.03 7.17
C SER A 440 2.46 29.25 6.47
N GLY A 441 1.52 29.06 5.55
CA GLY A 441 0.89 30.16 4.82
C GLY A 441 -0.12 30.91 5.68
N LEU A 442 -1.03 30.17 6.33
CA LEU A 442 -2.03 30.70 7.25
C LEU A 442 -1.90 30.05 8.64
N VAL A 443 -1.72 30.86 9.67
CA VAL A 443 -1.65 30.44 11.07
C VAL A 443 -2.90 30.88 11.81
N ALA A 444 -3.67 29.93 12.33
CA ALA A 444 -4.79 30.18 13.22
C ALA A 444 -4.35 30.02 14.68
N ASP A 445 -3.93 31.14 15.27
CA ASP A 445 -3.64 31.30 16.70
C ASP A 445 -4.84 31.93 17.44
N THR A 446 -6.02 31.46 17.06
CA THR A 446 -7.32 31.85 17.62
C THR A 446 -8.12 30.60 17.92
N ARG A 447 -9.00 30.66 18.91
CA ARG A 447 -9.82 29.50 19.29
C ARG A 447 -10.96 29.33 18.28
N LEU A 448 -11.05 28.16 17.67
CA LEU A 448 -12.10 27.84 16.72
C LEU A 448 -13.29 27.19 17.45
N THR A 449 -14.50 27.72 17.29
CA THR A 449 -15.68 27.27 18.04
C THR A 449 -16.89 27.05 17.15
N ASP A 450 -17.87 26.29 17.65
CA ASP A 450 -19.23 26.28 17.08
C ASP A 450 -19.89 27.67 17.23
N ASN A 451 -20.92 27.92 16.40
CA ASN A 451 -21.63 29.20 16.34
C ASN A 451 -22.89 29.23 17.23
N GLY A 452 -23.17 28.15 17.95
CA GLY A 452 -24.33 28.00 18.85
C GLY A 452 -25.64 27.59 18.18
N THR A 453 -25.73 27.56 16.85
CA THR A 453 -26.92 27.08 16.11
C THR A 453 -26.79 25.65 15.61
N GLY A 454 -25.55 25.16 15.47
CA GLY A 454 -25.25 23.79 15.08
C GLY A 454 -23.74 23.51 15.10
N PRO A 455 -23.34 22.27 14.78
CA PRO A 455 -21.93 21.92 14.66
C PRO A 455 -21.30 22.67 13.48
N VAL A 456 -20.17 23.33 13.71
CA VAL A 456 -19.35 23.97 12.67
C VAL A 456 -18.21 23.03 12.31
N ALA A 457 -18.03 22.73 11.03
CA ALA A 457 -16.86 22.01 10.56
C ALA A 457 -15.68 22.97 10.33
N LEU A 458 -14.45 22.49 10.47
CA LEU A 458 -13.27 23.17 9.96
C LEU A 458 -12.96 22.67 8.56
N PHE A 459 -12.80 23.57 7.59
CA PHE A 459 -12.36 23.23 6.25
C PHE A 459 -11.03 23.90 5.91
N ALA A 460 -9.94 23.13 5.92
CA ALA A 460 -8.64 23.57 5.46
C ALA A 460 -8.53 23.34 3.95
N LEU A 461 -8.44 24.44 3.19
CA LEU A 461 -8.47 24.44 1.74
C LEU A 461 -7.17 24.99 1.16
N GLY A 462 -6.52 24.22 0.30
CA GLY A 462 -5.38 24.69 -0.50
C GLY A 462 -5.79 25.16 -1.90
N ARG A 463 -4.80 25.62 -2.65
CA ARG A 463 -4.95 25.83 -4.10
C ARG A 463 -5.05 24.49 -4.85
N THR A 464 -5.53 24.52 -6.09
CA THR A 464 -5.54 23.33 -6.96
C THR A 464 -4.13 22.75 -7.07
N TRP A 465 -4.02 21.47 -6.74
CA TRP A 465 -2.76 20.76 -6.76
C TRP A 465 -2.33 20.36 -8.18
N ASP A 466 -1.04 20.50 -8.48
CA ASP A 466 -0.40 20.07 -9.73
C ASP A 466 0.67 19.00 -9.45
N PRO A 467 0.44 17.73 -9.84
CA PRO A 467 1.41 16.64 -9.64
C PRO A 467 2.77 16.88 -10.25
N ALA A 468 2.85 17.65 -11.34
CA ALA A 468 4.10 17.87 -12.06
C ALA A 468 5.00 18.92 -11.39
N ALA A 469 4.43 19.75 -10.50
CA ALA A 469 5.11 20.91 -9.93
C ALA A 469 5.17 20.91 -8.40
N MET A 470 4.47 20.01 -7.70
CA MET A 470 4.28 20.07 -6.24
C MET A 470 4.89 18.89 -5.47
N SER A 471 5.02 19.02 -4.14
CA SER A 471 5.53 17.97 -3.24
C SER A 471 5.12 18.16 -1.78
N ILE A 472 5.25 17.12 -0.97
CA ILE A 472 5.12 17.15 0.50
C ILE A 472 6.01 18.23 1.13
N ALA A 473 7.14 18.59 0.51
CA ALA A 473 8.05 19.58 1.08
C ALA A 473 7.57 21.03 0.91
N THR A 474 6.64 21.30 -0.03
CA THR A 474 6.30 22.66 -0.47
C THR A 474 4.84 22.80 -0.91
N GLY A 475 4.18 23.87 -0.51
CA GLY A 475 2.80 24.16 -0.94
C GLY A 475 1.97 24.89 0.11
N PRO A 476 0.64 24.86 -0.02
CA PRO A 476 -0.25 25.46 0.95
C PRO A 476 -0.21 24.70 2.29
N ALA A 477 -0.21 25.45 3.38
CA ALA A 477 -0.17 24.97 4.74
C ALA A 477 -0.97 25.89 5.68
N VAL A 478 -1.99 25.31 6.30
CA VAL A 478 -2.74 25.88 7.42
C VAL A 478 -2.19 25.31 8.72
N GLU A 479 -1.94 26.15 9.71
CA GLU A 479 -1.42 25.76 11.02
C GLU A 479 -2.40 26.13 12.13
N LEU A 480 -2.75 25.14 12.96
CA LEU A 480 -3.57 25.29 14.16
C LEU A 480 -2.65 25.19 15.38
N THR A 481 -2.39 26.31 16.04
CA THR A 481 -1.47 26.37 17.19
C THR A 481 -2.16 26.04 18.50
N ARG A 482 -3.49 26.17 18.56
CA ARG A 482 -4.30 25.94 19.75
C ARG A 482 -4.78 24.51 19.88
N THR A 483 -4.98 24.05 21.12
CA THR A 483 -5.51 22.73 21.45
C THR A 483 -6.84 22.76 22.20
N ASP A 484 -7.41 23.96 22.41
CA ASP A 484 -8.67 24.19 23.11
C ASP A 484 -9.83 24.55 22.16
N ASN A 485 -9.73 24.15 20.89
CA ASN A 485 -10.78 24.32 19.89
C ASN A 485 -12.01 23.47 20.28
N THR A 486 -13.21 24.01 20.03
CA THR A 486 -14.48 23.36 20.43
C THR A 486 -15.49 23.20 19.32
N TYR A 487 -15.10 23.48 18.06
CA TYR A 487 -15.95 23.14 16.93
C TYR A 487 -16.21 21.62 16.87
N SER A 488 -17.39 21.21 16.43
CA SER A 488 -17.84 19.80 16.50
C SER A 488 -18.29 19.18 15.18
N GLY A 489 -18.28 19.93 14.07
CA GLY A 489 -18.68 19.46 12.74
C GLY A 489 -17.62 18.62 11.99
N GLY A 490 -16.48 18.33 12.61
CA GLY A 490 -15.37 17.60 11.99
C GLY A 490 -14.36 18.49 11.25
N THR A 491 -13.29 17.88 10.78
CA THR A 491 -12.18 18.55 10.08
C THR A 491 -12.03 18.00 8.66
N TYR A 492 -12.09 18.89 7.69
CA TYR A 492 -11.98 18.60 6.26
C TYR A 492 -10.68 19.17 5.72
N ILE A 493 -9.91 18.36 4.98
CA ILE A 493 -8.59 18.75 4.44
C ILE A 493 -8.58 18.48 2.95
N LEU A 494 -8.41 19.53 2.14
CA LEU A 494 -8.37 19.45 0.67
C LEU A 494 -7.16 20.20 0.11
N ASP A 495 -6.29 19.47 -0.59
CA ASP A 495 -5.10 20.00 -1.29
C ASP A 495 -4.18 20.88 -0.44
N THR A 496 -4.10 20.61 0.87
CA THR A 496 -3.29 21.40 1.79
C THR A 496 -2.69 20.57 2.91
N THR A 497 -1.62 21.11 3.50
CA THR A 497 -1.13 20.67 4.79
C THR A 497 -1.96 21.28 5.90
N LEU A 498 -2.42 20.46 6.84
CA LEU A 498 -2.92 20.90 8.13
C LEU A 498 -1.90 20.53 9.22
N ALA A 499 -1.25 21.54 9.78
CA ALA A 499 -0.36 21.38 10.92
C ALA A 499 -1.15 21.54 12.23
N VAL A 500 -0.92 20.64 13.17
CA VAL A 500 -1.64 20.59 14.45
C VAL A 500 -0.68 20.62 15.62
N ALA A 501 -1.07 21.29 16.70
CA ALA A 501 -0.35 21.24 17.97
C ALA A 501 -0.65 19.96 18.78
N GLY A 502 -1.81 19.34 18.55
CA GLY A 502 -2.25 18.07 19.16
C GLY A 502 -3.68 17.70 18.75
N ASP A 503 -4.26 16.65 19.34
CA ASP A 503 -5.63 16.20 19.00
C ASP A 503 -6.69 17.30 19.20
N GLY A 504 -6.57 18.10 20.27
CA GLY A 504 -7.50 19.20 20.54
C GLY A 504 -7.45 20.35 19.53
N SER A 505 -6.43 20.40 18.65
CA SER A 505 -6.45 21.32 17.49
C SER A 505 -7.57 20.95 16.50
N LEU A 506 -7.96 19.67 16.46
CA LEU A 506 -8.96 19.11 15.55
C LEU A 506 -10.39 19.22 16.11
N GLY A 507 -10.62 20.12 17.06
CA GLY A 507 -11.94 20.39 17.64
C GLY A 507 -12.35 19.35 18.67
N ALA A 508 -13.63 19.38 19.04
CA ALA A 508 -14.19 18.51 20.05
C ALA A 508 -14.04 17.03 19.68
N VAL A 509 -13.69 16.20 20.66
CA VAL A 509 -13.61 14.75 20.48
C VAL A 509 -15.02 14.17 20.36
N PRO A 510 -15.32 13.36 19.33
CA PRO A 510 -16.64 12.73 19.22
C PRO A 510 -16.97 11.80 20.40
N ALA A 511 -18.24 11.79 20.80
CA ALA A 511 -18.71 10.94 21.90
C ALA A 511 -18.68 9.44 21.57
N GLN A 512 -18.79 9.08 20.29
CA GLN A 512 -18.71 7.73 19.76
C GLN A 512 -17.78 7.70 18.54
N PRO A 513 -17.19 6.55 18.19
CA PRO A 513 -16.39 6.41 16.97
C PRO A 513 -17.14 6.88 15.73
N THR A 514 -16.56 7.86 15.03
CA THR A 514 -17.10 8.41 13.77
C THR A 514 -15.96 8.99 12.94
N ASN A 515 -16.17 9.12 11.62
CA ASN A 515 -15.26 9.84 10.74
C ASN A 515 -15.34 11.33 11.04
N ALA A 516 -14.34 11.84 11.78
CA ALA A 516 -14.25 13.24 12.19
C ALA A 516 -13.11 14.00 11.49
N ILE A 517 -12.24 13.29 10.77
CA ILE A 517 -11.28 13.87 9.84
C ILE A 517 -11.57 13.30 8.45
N ILE A 518 -11.76 14.15 7.46
CA ILE A 518 -12.15 13.74 6.10
C ILE A 518 -11.19 14.41 5.12
N THR A 519 -10.55 13.61 4.26
CA THR A 519 -9.45 14.07 3.40
C THR A 519 -9.69 13.74 1.93
N SER A 520 -9.31 14.68 1.05
CA SER A 520 -9.44 14.57 -0.40
C SER A 520 -8.29 15.32 -1.08
N GLY A 521 -7.98 14.98 -2.33
CA GLY A 521 -6.86 15.55 -3.06
C GLY A 521 -5.52 15.33 -2.36
N MET A 522 -4.63 16.31 -2.42
CA MET A 522 -3.37 16.26 -1.66
C MET A 522 -3.56 16.71 -0.20
N ALA A 523 -4.01 15.81 0.66
CA ALA A 523 -4.16 16.12 2.09
C ALA A 523 -2.96 15.66 2.91
N MET A 524 -2.56 16.48 3.89
CA MET A 524 -1.44 16.16 4.76
C MET A 524 -1.72 16.60 6.20
N LEU A 525 -1.31 15.77 7.16
CA LEU A 525 -1.28 16.07 8.59
C LEU A 525 0.16 16.18 9.07
N ARG A 526 0.51 17.35 9.61
CA ARG A 526 1.85 17.65 10.11
C ARG A 526 1.89 17.67 11.63
N ALA A 527 2.77 16.86 12.21
CA ALA A 527 3.09 16.89 13.63
C ALA A 527 3.91 18.16 13.97
N PRO A 528 3.81 18.69 15.20
CA PRO A 528 4.60 19.84 15.59
C PRO A 528 6.10 19.48 15.68
N ALA A 529 6.96 20.49 15.52
CA ALA A 529 8.42 20.35 15.61
C ALA A 529 8.96 19.92 16.98
N THR A 530 8.10 19.87 17.99
CA THR A 530 8.44 19.33 19.33
C THR A 530 8.72 17.82 19.25
N SER A 531 9.27 17.21 20.29
CA SER A 531 9.43 15.75 20.37
C SER A 531 8.14 15.00 20.71
N ALA A 532 7.04 15.69 21.03
CA ALA A 532 5.79 15.08 21.47
C ALA A 532 5.06 14.33 20.35
N THR A 533 4.47 13.18 20.65
CA THR A 533 3.62 12.43 19.72
C THR A 533 2.23 13.07 19.65
N VAL A 534 1.69 13.24 18.44
CA VAL A 534 0.29 13.61 18.24
C VAL A 534 -0.56 12.35 18.35
N THR A 535 -1.24 12.18 19.49
CA THR A 535 -2.12 11.03 19.73
C THR A 535 -3.55 11.40 19.38
N LEU A 536 -4.06 10.89 18.26
CA LEU A 536 -5.44 11.10 17.83
C LEU A 536 -6.36 10.17 18.61
N HIS A 537 -7.49 10.69 19.10
CA HIS A 537 -8.40 9.94 19.96
C HIS A 537 -9.10 8.78 19.20
N ARG A 538 -9.37 7.66 19.89
CA ARG A 538 -10.05 6.47 19.30
C ARG A 538 -11.40 6.72 18.64
N ASN A 539 -12.11 7.77 19.09
CA ASN A 539 -13.42 8.13 18.53
C ASN A 539 -13.31 9.05 17.30
N ARG A 540 -12.09 9.50 16.97
CA ARG A 540 -11.80 10.40 15.85
C ARG A 540 -11.27 9.57 14.68
N GLY A 541 -12.20 8.98 13.93
CA GLY A 541 -11.90 8.25 12.71
C GLY A 541 -11.50 9.18 11.56
N ILE A 542 -10.77 8.63 10.60
CA ILE A 542 -10.30 9.28 9.39
C ILE A 542 -10.95 8.62 8.17
N ARG A 543 -11.52 9.43 7.27
CA ARG A 543 -11.98 8.96 5.96
C ARG A 543 -11.16 9.58 4.84
N VAL A 544 -10.52 8.74 4.03
CA VAL A 544 -9.80 9.15 2.81
C VAL A 544 -10.71 8.95 1.60
N CYS A 545 -11.26 10.02 1.06
CA CYS A 545 -12.25 9.95 -0.03
C CYS A 545 -11.59 9.70 -1.40
N ASP A 546 -10.72 10.62 -1.84
CA ASP A 546 -9.86 10.47 -3.02
C ASP A 546 -8.46 11.04 -2.74
N GLY A 547 -7.55 10.95 -3.72
CA GLY A 547 -6.19 11.43 -3.57
C GLY A 547 -5.47 10.66 -2.47
N GLY A 548 -5.00 11.35 -1.44
CA GLY A 548 -4.37 10.69 -0.30
C GLY A 548 -4.13 11.56 0.92
N LEU A 549 -3.82 10.90 2.02
CA LEU A 549 -3.42 11.50 3.29
C LEU A 549 -1.97 11.13 3.60
N THR A 550 -1.14 12.15 3.83
CA THR A 550 0.22 11.95 4.36
C THR A 550 0.30 12.34 5.82
N PHE A 551 0.88 11.49 6.66
CA PHE A 551 1.38 11.86 7.98
C PHE A 551 2.86 12.20 7.89
N PHE A 552 3.28 13.33 8.45
CA PHE A 552 4.69 13.73 8.47
C PHE A 552 5.06 14.65 9.63
N GLY A 553 6.37 14.77 9.87
CA GLY A 553 6.95 15.64 10.91
C GLY A 553 7.71 16.83 10.32
N ASP A 554 8.56 17.43 11.15
CA ASP A 554 9.45 18.53 10.73
C ASP A 554 10.74 18.02 10.08
N THR A 555 11.69 18.92 9.82
CA THR A 555 13.00 18.55 9.24
C THR A 555 13.99 17.91 10.23
N GLY A 556 13.62 17.67 11.49
CA GLY A 556 14.55 17.12 12.50
C GLY A 556 14.85 15.64 12.27
N SER A 557 16.10 15.17 12.52
CA SER A 557 16.38 13.73 12.53
C SER A 557 15.78 13.09 13.78
N GLN A 558 14.90 12.10 13.61
CA GLN A 558 14.03 11.58 14.68
C GLN A 558 13.88 10.06 14.56
N ALA A 559 14.98 9.33 14.70
CA ALA A 559 14.96 7.87 14.61
C ALA A 559 14.11 7.21 15.70
N GLY A 560 13.27 6.25 15.31
CA GLY A 560 12.36 5.52 16.19
C GLY A 560 11.21 6.35 16.79
N ARG A 561 11.17 7.67 16.57
CA ARG A 561 10.16 8.55 17.17
C ARG A 561 8.79 8.31 16.54
N VAL A 562 7.76 8.13 17.37
CA VAL A 562 6.37 8.12 16.93
C VAL A 562 5.88 9.57 16.72
N LEU A 563 5.54 9.93 15.49
CA LEU A 563 4.99 11.26 15.16
C LEU A 563 3.50 11.34 15.44
N PHE A 564 2.78 10.33 14.95
CA PHE A 564 1.35 10.17 15.10
C PHE A 564 1.06 8.81 15.69
N ASP A 565 0.21 8.81 16.71
CA ASP A 565 -0.51 7.63 17.18
C ASP A 565 -1.97 7.81 16.78
N VAL A 566 -2.40 7.08 15.76
CA VAL A 566 -3.75 7.17 15.19
C VAL A 566 -4.61 6.06 15.80
N ALA A 567 -5.18 6.32 16.97
CA ALA A 567 -6.01 5.33 17.67
C ALA A 567 -7.41 5.15 17.04
N GLY A 568 -7.89 6.12 16.28
CA GLY A 568 -9.16 6.04 15.55
C GLY A 568 -9.07 5.25 14.26
N ASP A 569 -10.21 4.74 13.80
CA ASP A 569 -10.32 3.92 12.59
C ASP A 569 -10.04 4.75 11.31
N ILE A 570 -9.43 4.12 10.31
CA ILE A 570 -9.23 4.68 8.97
C ILE A 570 -10.11 3.93 7.97
N SER A 571 -10.81 4.68 7.11
CA SER A 571 -11.70 4.17 6.08
C SER A 571 -11.54 4.89 4.72
N GLY A 572 -12.08 4.31 3.65
CA GLY A 572 -12.04 4.89 2.30
C GLY A 572 -11.09 4.19 1.33
N GLU A 573 -10.82 4.81 0.17
CA GLU A 573 -10.18 4.14 -0.99
C GLU A 573 -8.99 4.90 -1.61
N GLY A 574 -8.55 6.03 -1.04
CA GLY A 574 -7.38 6.78 -1.51
C GLY A 574 -6.02 6.19 -1.09
N VAL A 575 -4.98 7.02 -1.04
CA VAL A 575 -3.63 6.60 -0.64
C VAL A 575 -3.27 7.12 0.75
N LEU A 576 -2.81 6.24 1.63
CA LEU A 576 -2.23 6.61 2.91
C LEU A 576 -0.70 6.55 2.81
N VAL A 577 -0.04 7.68 3.02
CA VAL A 577 1.42 7.77 2.94
C VAL A 577 1.98 8.02 4.34
N MET A 578 2.78 7.08 4.85
CA MET A 578 3.60 7.32 6.04
C MET A 578 4.92 7.93 5.58
N ASN A 579 5.14 9.22 5.80
CA ASN A 579 6.37 9.90 5.37
C ASN A 579 7.04 10.63 6.53
N HIS A 580 8.37 10.74 6.51
CA HIS A 580 9.04 11.79 7.25
C HIS A 580 10.28 12.30 6.50
N TRP A 581 10.22 13.57 6.12
CA TRP A 581 11.34 14.23 5.47
C TRP A 581 12.24 14.91 6.51
N SER A 582 13.36 14.30 6.90
CA SER A 582 14.34 14.95 7.79
C SER A 582 15.57 15.55 7.08
N GLY A 583 15.62 15.55 5.75
CA GLY A 583 16.86 15.86 5.00
C GLY A 583 18.04 14.89 5.23
N SER A 584 18.00 14.06 6.29
CA SER A 584 19.00 13.04 6.67
C SER A 584 18.46 11.59 6.60
N GLY A 585 17.24 11.39 6.11
CA GLY A 585 16.58 10.08 5.95
C GLY A 585 15.25 9.97 6.69
N VAL A 586 14.46 8.93 6.39
CA VAL A 586 13.17 8.69 7.06
C VAL A 586 13.36 7.68 8.18
N ARG A 587 13.08 8.04 9.44
CA ARG A 587 13.28 7.14 10.59
C ARG A 587 12.22 7.23 11.67
N SER A 588 11.14 7.95 11.41
CA SER A 588 10.06 8.12 12.39
C SER A 588 8.84 7.31 12.00
N VAL A 589 8.06 7.00 13.02
CA VAL A 589 7.01 6.00 13.01
C VAL A 589 5.65 6.69 13.00
N VAL A 590 4.76 6.18 12.16
CA VAL A 590 3.33 6.39 12.30
C VAL A 590 2.75 5.11 12.90
N LEU A 591 2.16 5.22 14.08
CA LEU A 591 1.46 4.13 14.75
C LEU A 591 -0.01 4.17 14.34
N LEU A 592 -0.51 3.07 13.81
CA LEU A 592 -1.94 2.89 13.55
C LEU A 592 -2.51 1.98 14.64
N GLY A 593 -3.46 2.48 15.44
CA GLY A 593 -4.08 1.74 16.54
C GLY A 593 -5.54 1.33 16.29
N GLY A 594 -6.23 1.95 15.33
CA GLY A 594 -7.65 1.68 15.01
C GLY A 594 -7.90 0.37 14.25
N ASP A 595 -9.18 0.02 14.07
CA ASP A 595 -9.65 -1.06 13.20
C ASP A 595 -9.80 -0.52 11.77
N ASN A 596 -8.82 -0.83 10.91
CA ASN A 596 -8.72 -0.23 9.59
C ASN A 596 -9.26 -1.14 8.48
N ARG A 597 -10.13 -2.12 8.80
CA ARG A 597 -10.77 -3.00 7.79
C ARG A 597 -11.66 -2.23 6.80
N GLY A 598 -12.10 -1.03 7.17
CA GLY A 598 -12.85 -0.12 6.32
C GLY A 598 -12.03 0.60 5.25
N PHE A 599 -10.70 0.49 5.26
CA PHE A 599 -9.83 1.10 4.25
C PHE A 599 -9.40 0.07 3.19
N ALA A 600 -9.69 0.39 1.93
CA ALA A 600 -9.46 -0.49 0.77
C ALA A 600 -8.54 0.13 -0.31
N GLY A 601 -7.94 1.28 -0.01
CA GLY A 601 -7.01 1.97 -0.91
C GLY A 601 -5.60 1.39 -0.91
N THR A 602 -4.58 2.25 -0.94
CA THR A 602 -3.16 1.83 -0.82
C THR A 602 -2.50 2.43 0.40
N VAL A 603 -1.73 1.62 1.13
CA VAL A 603 -0.81 2.05 2.18
C VAL A 603 0.60 2.10 1.59
N ALA A 604 1.16 3.30 1.47
CA ALA A 604 2.53 3.54 1.05
C ALA A 604 3.42 3.86 2.25
N VAL A 605 4.26 2.89 2.61
CA VAL A 605 5.24 3.03 3.68
C VAL A 605 6.48 3.70 3.08
N HIS A 606 6.56 5.03 3.17
CA HIS A 606 7.75 5.79 2.75
C HIS A 606 8.75 5.94 3.90
N GLY A 607 8.24 6.02 5.12
CA GLY A 607 8.98 6.03 6.37
C GLY A 607 8.90 4.72 7.14
N MET A 608 8.39 4.79 8.37
CA MET A 608 8.15 3.61 9.19
C MET A 608 6.67 3.56 9.57
N LEU A 609 6.08 2.38 9.41
CA LEU A 609 4.71 2.08 9.83
C LEU A 609 4.76 1.05 10.94
N ARG A 610 4.04 1.30 12.02
CA ARG A 610 3.80 0.34 13.10
C ARG A 610 2.29 0.11 13.26
N PRO A 611 1.78 -1.11 13.01
CA PRO A 611 0.42 -1.47 13.41
C PRO A 611 0.38 -1.79 14.90
N GLY A 612 -0.64 -1.29 15.62
CA GLY A 612 -0.86 -1.57 17.04
C GLY A 612 -1.57 -2.91 17.29
N MET A 613 -2.32 -3.40 16.30
CA MET A 613 -2.92 -4.74 16.26
C MET A 613 -3.02 -5.24 14.81
N ALA A 614 -3.42 -6.50 14.62
CA ALA A 614 -3.48 -7.13 13.29
C ALA A 614 -4.33 -6.34 12.28
N ASP A 615 -5.52 -5.89 12.69
CA ASP A 615 -6.44 -5.13 11.84
C ASP A 615 -6.06 -3.65 11.67
N SER A 616 -5.03 -3.17 12.39
CA SER A 616 -4.52 -1.81 12.20
C SER A 616 -3.71 -1.67 10.91
N LEU A 617 -3.18 -2.76 10.36
CA LEU A 617 -2.69 -2.78 8.98
C LEU A 617 -3.88 -3.15 8.07
N PRO A 618 -4.43 -2.21 7.27
CA PRO A 618 -5.70 -2.42 6.56
C PRO A 618 -5.65 -3.66 5.64
N PRO A 619 -6.34 -4.78 5.94
CA PRO A 619 -6.12 -6.05 5.25
C PRO A 619 -6.53 -6.05 3.78
N ARG A 620 -7.43 -5.14 3.38
CA ARG A 620 -7.92 -4.99 2.01
C ARG A 620 -7.07 -4.03 1.17
N ALA A 621 -6.27 -3.18 1.81
CA ALA A 621 -5.46 -2.20 1.10
C ALA A 621 -4.23 -2.84 0.46
N GLY A 622 -3.80 -2.33 -0.69
CA GLY A 622 -2.47 -2.64 -1.22
C GLY A 622 -1.39 -2.11 -0.27
N LEU A 623 -0.28 -2.82 -0.10
CA LEU A 623 0.86 -2.39 0.70
C LEU A 623 2.09 -2.14 -0.18
N LEU A 624 2.42 -0.87 -0.35
CA LEU A 624 3.64 -0.44 -1.02
C LEU A 624 4.74 -0.19 0.02
N LEU A 625 5.81 -0.98 -0.06
CA LEU A 625 7.06 -0.72 0.66
C LEU A 625 7.95 0.14 -0.25
N CYS A 626 8.05 1.44 0.06
CA CYS A 626 8.70 2.37 -0.85
C CYS A 626 10.19 2.07 -1.00
N ASP A 627 10.65 2.02 -2.24
CA ASP A 627 12.03 1.72 -2.61
C ASP A 627 12.43 2.49 -3.88
N VAL A 628 13.42 3.39 -3.75
CA VAL A 628 13.92 4.19 -4.88
C VAL A 628 15.44 4.14 -5.06
N SER A 629 16.21 3.61 -4.12
CA SER A 629 17.68 3.66 -4.21
C SER A 629 18.40 2.52 -3.48
N SER A 630 19.61 2.22 -3.99
CA SER A 630 20.58 1.31 -3.39
C SER A 630 21.56 1.99 -2.42
N THR A 631 21.26 3.18 -1.88
CA THR A 631 22.12 3.86 -0.88
C THR A 631 21.70 3.54 0.55
N ASP A 632 22.60 3.43 1.52
CA ASP A 632 22.28 2.88 2.86
C ASP A 632 21.45 3.82 3.78
N SER A 633 20.82 4.84 3.21
CA SER A 633 19.92 5.75 3.91
C SER A 633 18.58 5.09 4.27
N ALA A 634 17.80 5.71 5.18
CA ALA A 634 16.64 5.09 5.82
C ALA A 634 15.29 5.34 5.09
N GLY A 635 14.36 4.38 5.16
CA GLY A 635 12.96 4.50 4.69
C GLY A 635 12.32 3.12 4.43
N GLY A 636 11.02 3.11 4.15
CA GLY A 636 10.30 1.94 3.60
C GLY A 636 10.02 0.75 4.51
N VAL A 637 9.98 0.88 5.85
CA VAL A 637 9.94 -0.27 6.78
C VAL A 637 8.58 -0.44 7.46
N LEU A 638 8.02 -1.66 7.38
CA LEU A 638 6.92 -2.10 8.23
C LEU A 638 7.48 -2.78 9.49
N GLU A 639 7.24 -2.18 10.65
CA GLU A 639 7.52 -2.76 11.97
C GLU A 639 6.28 -3.54 12.46
N THR A 640 6.42 -4.83 12.74
CA THR A 640 5.32 -5.66 13.26
C THR A 640 5.87 -6.93 13.91
N SER A 641 4.98 -7.79 14.40
CA SER A 641 5.28 -9.12 14.94
C SER A 641 4.31 -10.18 14.39
N GLY A 642 4.54 -11.44 14.72
CA GLY A 642 3.72 -12.57 14.28
C GLY A 642 4.10 -13.06 12.88
N THR A 643 3.11 -13.38 12.04
CA THR A 643 3.35 -13.88 10.67
C THR A 643 2.72 -12.95 9.64
N PHE A 644 3.53 -12.51 8.67
CA PHE A 644 3.09 -11.68 7.56
C PHE A 644 2.97 -12.51 6.27
N THR A 645 1.77 -12.55 5.69
CA THR A 645 1.40 -13.49 4.61
C THR A 645 0.79 -12.87 3.36
N ARG A 646 0.83 -11.53 3.20
CA ARG A 646 0.28 -10.88 1.99
C ARG A 646 0.92 -11.45 0.73
N THR A 647 0.09 -11.70 -0.28
CA THR A 647 0.57 -12.18 -1.58
C THR A 647 1.30 -11.04 -2.30
N PRO A 648 2.46 -11.31 -2.94
CA PRO A 648 3.12 -10.31 -3.78
C PRO A 648 2.22 -9.87 -4.94
N GLY A 649 2.15 -8.56 -5.20
CA GLY A 649 1.39 -7.96 -6.30
C GLY A 649 0.94 -6.54 -5.97
N THR A 650 0.38 -5.83 -6.96
CA THR A 650 -0.06 -4.43 -6.84
C THR A 650 -1.55 -4.26 -6.59
N GLY A 651 -2.30 -5.36 -6.50
CA GLY A 651 -3.74 -5.36 -6.27
C GLY A 651 -4.16 -5.21 -4.80
N PRO A 652 -5.48 -5.17 -4.54
CA PRO A 652 -6.02 -5.09 -3.18
C PRO A 652 -5.49 -6.22 -2.28
N GLY A 653 -5.06 -5.87 -1.07
CA GLY A 653 -4.52 -6.80 -0.06
C GLY A 653 -3.13 -7.39 -0.39
N GLN A 654 -2.53 -7.02 -1.52
CA GLN A 654 -1.21 -7.50 -1.95
C GLN A 654 -0.08 -6.58 -1.45
N VAL A 655 1.17 -7.03 -1.61
CA VAL A 655 2.38 -6.27 -1.22
C VAL A 655 3.37 -6.15 -2.39
N TRP A 656 4.03 -5.00 -2.52
CA TRP A 656 5.09 -4.81 -3.50
C TRP A 656 6.13 -3.76 -3.07
N TRP A 657 7.22 -3.70 -3.83
CA TRP A 657 8.27 -2.70 -3.73
C TRP A 657 8.22 -1.78 -4.94
N GLY A 658 8.28 -0.47 -4.72
CA GLY A 658 8.12 0.51 -5.77
C GLY A 658 8.19 1.93 -5.24
N ARG A 659 7.83 2.91 -6.06
CA ARG A 659 7.92 4.33 -5.69
C ARG A 659 6.59 4.86 -5.19
N VAL A 660 6.61 5.72 -4.16
CA VAL A 660 5.39 6.41 -3.69
C VAL A 660 4.67 7.16 -4.83
N THR A 661 5.43 7.69 -5.80
CA THR A 661 4.88 8.41 -6.97
C THR A 661 4.07 7.53 -7.93
N GLU A 662 4.15 6.20 -7.81
CA GLU A 662 3.32 5.27 -8.60
C GLU A 662 1.87 5.26 -8.14
N VAL A 663 1.64 5.53 -6.85
CA VAL A 663 0.30 5.53 -6.24
C VAL A 663 -0.17 6.92 -5.83
N ALA A 664 0.77 7.79 -5.49
CA ALA A 664 0.53 9.18 -5.12
C ALA A 664 1.49 10.10 -5.91
N PRO A 665 1.26 10.32 -7.22
CA PRO A 665 2.07 11.20 -8.06
C PRO A 665 2.23 12.57 -7.40
N GLY A 666 3.39 13.23 -7.57
CA GLY A 666 3.64 14.58 -7.04
C GLY A 666 3.61 14.75 -5.52
N TYR A 667 3.47 13.67 -4.72
CA TYR A 667 3.67 13.76 -3.26
C TYR A 667 5.15 13.96 -2.90
N VAL A 668 6.12 13.57 -3.73
CA VAL A 668 7.55 13.82 -3.48
C VAL A 668 8.22 14.44 -4.71
N ALA A 669 9.00 15.51 -4.49
CA ALA A 669 9.59 16.32 -5.57
C ALA A 669 10.70 15.61 -6.35
N SER A 670 11.39 14.65 -5.73
CA SER A 670 12.42 13.87 -6.39
C SER A 670 12.22 12.39 -6.16
N LEU A 671 12.54 11.62 -7.20
CA LEU A 671 12.60 10.15 -7.16
C LEU A 671 13.74 9.63 -6.27
N SER A 672 14.53 10.48 -5.63
CA SER A 672 15.76 10.13 -4.90
C SER A 672 15.70 10.43 -3.40
N THR A 673 14.54 10.85 -2.88
CA THR A 673 14.42 11.37 -1.51
C THR A 673 13.26 10.73 -0.72
N PRO A 674 13.47 10.19 0.50
CA PRO A 674 14.64 9.50 1.03
C PRO A 674 14.45 7.96 1.11
N ALA A 675 13.43 7.39 0.46
CA ALA A 675 13.11 5.95 0.60
C ALA A 675 14.16 5.04 -0.06
N SER A 676 15.18 4.62 0.68
CA SER A 676 16.26 3.78 0.15
C SER A 676 16.14 2.34 0.68
N GLY A 677 15.40 1.51 -0.05
CA GLY A 677 15.06 0.14 0.31
C GLY A 677 13.76 0.04 1.08
N GLY A 678 12.90 -0.90 0.69
CA GLY A 678 11.67 -1.26 1.41
C GLY A 678 11.81 -2.59 2.14
N GLY A 679 11.07 -2.80 3.23
CA GLY A 679 11.10 -4.10 3.91
C GLY A 679 10.40 -4.15 5.26
N PHE A 680 10.92 -5.01 6.14
CA PHE A 680 10.26 -5.44 7.37
C PHE A 680 11.21 -5.40 8.55
N SER A 681 10.67 -5.20 9.75
CA SER A 681 11.42 -5.18 11.00
C SER A 681 10.58 -5.80 12.12
N ALA A 682 11.22 -6.61 12.97
CA ALA A 682 10.57 -7.26 14.09
C ALA A 682 10.48 -6.29 15.27
N TYR A 683 9.27 -5.94 15.68
CA TYR A 683 9.02 -5.00 16.77
C TYR A 683 7.87 -5.49 17.66
N GLY A 684 8.12 -5.59 18.97
CA GLY A 684 7.14 -6.08 19.95
C GLY A 684 6.88 -7.59 19.87
N GLY A 685 7.85 -8.37 19.38
CA GLY A 685 7.81 -9.82 19.21
C GLY A 685 8.45 -10.26 17.90
N ASP A 686 8.77 -11.56 17.81
CA ASP A 686 9.35 -12.16 16.60
C ASP A 686 8.42 -11.98 15.38
N LEU A 687 9.04 -11.79 14.21
CA LEU A 687 8.34 -11.59 12.94
C LEU A 687 8.75 -12.64 11.91
N THR A 688 7.79 -13.39 11.39
CA THR A 688 7.97 -14.33 10.28
C THR A 688 7.39 -13.76 8.99
N ILE A 689 8.22 -13.62 7.96
CA ILE A 689 7.82 -13.22 6.60
C ILE A 689 7.65 -14.47 5.75
N ASN A 690 6.41 -14.74 5.33
CA ASN A 690 6.03 -15.83 4.44
C ASN A 690 5.01 -15.30 3.43
N LEU A 691 5.47 -14.51 2.46
CA LEU A 691 4.64 -13.87 1.44
C LEU A 691 3.83 -14.94 0.67
N GLY A 692 2.51 -14.77 0.63
CA GLY A 692 1.58 -15.75 0.07
C GLY A 692 1.14 -16.87 1.03
N GLY A 693 1.81 -17.03 2.17
CA GLY A 693 1.46 -17.99 3.23
C GLY A 693 1.87 -19.44 2.97
N ASP A 694 2.42 -19.77 1.80
CA ASP A 694 2.66 -21.12 1.31
C ASP A 694 4.15 -21.42 1.03
N ARG A 695 5.06 -20.57 1.51
CA ARG A 695 6.50 -20.63 1.21
C ARG A 695 6.81 -20.68 -0.29
N ARG A 696 5.97 -20.08 -1.13
CA ARG A 696 6.22 -20.02 -2.56
C ARG A 696 7.57 -19.38 -2.87
N LYS A 697 8.19 -19.88 -3.94
CA LYS A 697 9.39 -19.27 -4.52
C LYS A 697 9.03 -17.92 -5.12
N LEU A 698 9.74 -16.88 -4.69
CA LEU A 698 9.64 -15.53 -5.22
C LEU A 698 10.68 -15.34 -6.32
N VAL A 699 10.32 -14.72 -7.44
CA VAL A 699 11.25 -14.45 -8.53
C VAL A 699 11.62 -12.97 -8.50
N LEU A 700 12.91 -12.67 -8.38
CA LEU A 700 13.39 -11.29 -8.34
C LEU A 700 13.08 -10.59 -9.67
N GLY A 701 12.39 -9.45 -9.57
CA GLY A 701 12.00 -8.62 -10.71
C GLY A 701 10.59 -8.89 -11.24
N GLU A 702 9.89 -9.90 -10.74
CA GLU A 702 8.48 -10.10 -11.07
C GLU A 702 7.57 -9.08 -10.34
N ILE A 703 6.35 -8.92 -10.87
CA ILE A 703 5.33 -8.05 -10.28
C ILE A 703 5.11 -8.47 -8.82
N GLY A 704 5.27 -7.51 -7.90
CA GLY A 704 5.15 -7.75 -6.47
C GLY A 704 6.45 -8.03 -5.73
N PHE A 705 7.53 -8.45 -6.41
CA PHE A 705 8.82 -8.72 -5.77
C PHE A 705 10.01 -8.21 -6.60
N ALA A 706 10.21 -6.90 -6.59
CA ALA A 706 11.31 -6.22 -7.27
C ALA A 706 12.05 -5.21 -6.36
N PRO A 707 12.50 -5.59 -5.14
CA PRO A 707 13.26 -4.68 -4.30
C PRO A 707 14.60 -4.32 -4.95
N GLN A 708 14.92 -3.03 -5.01
CA GLN A 708 16.30 -2.56 -5.23
C GLN A 708 17.17 -2.91 -4.03
N ARG A 709 16.57 -2.84 -2.83
CA ARG A 709 17.13 -3.35 -1.59
C ARG A 709 16.02 -3.87 -0.68
N LEU A 710 16.13 -5.14 -0.29
CA LEU A 710 15.28 -5.74 0.73
C LEU A 710 15.84 -5.43 2.12
N ARG A 711 15.13 -4.61 2.90
CA ARG A 711 15.52 -4.29 4.28
C ARG A 711 14.91 -5.31 5.24
N LEU A 712 15.74 -5.92 6.08
CA LEU A 712 15.31 -6.83 7.13
C LEU A 712 15.88 -6.32 8.45
N GLN A 713 15.03 -5.96 9.40
CA GLN A 713 15.41 -5.23 10.62
C GLN A 713 15.88 -3.80 10.34
N ASP A 714 15.34 -2.87 11.11
CA ASP A 714 15.94 -1.56 11.31
C ASP A 714 16.86 -1.56 12.54
N ASP A 715 17.43 -0.39 12.86
CA ASP A 715 18.36 -0.23 14.00
C ASP A 715 17.65 -0.30 15.37
N GLU A 716 16.33 -0.09 15.41
CA GLU A 716 15.48 -0.08 16.61
C GLU A 716 14.71 -1.40 16.82
N ALA A 717 14.81 -2.36 15.89
CA ALA A 717 14.20 -3.68 15.98
C ALA A 717 14.40 -4.33 17.36
N THR A 718 13.33 -4.83 17.97
CA THR A 718 13.39 -5.36 19.34
C THR A 718 13.62 -6.86 19.39
N ASP A 719 13.27 -7.58 18.32
CA ASP A 719 13.18 -9.04 18.27
C ASP A 719 13.78 -9.62 16.97
N VAL A 720 13.56 -10.91 16.70
CA VAL A 720 14.16 -11.60 15.55
C VAL A 720 13.19 -11.65 14.37
N LEU A 721 13.72 -11.38 13.17
CA LEU A 721 13.00 -11.54 11.91
C LEU A 721 13.39 -12.85 11.24
N TYR A 722 12.40 -13.61 10.78
CA TYR A 722 12.54 -14.85 10.02
C TYR A 722 12.03 -14.64 8.59
N TRP A 723 12.80 -15.03 7.58
CA TRP A 723 12.43 -15.01 6.17
C TRP A 723 12.27 -16.43 5.64
N GLU A 724 11.04 -16.82 5.27
CA GLU A 724 10.70 -18.21 4.93
C GLU A 724 10.65 -18.48 3.42
N ASN A 725 10.40 -17.46 2.59
CA ASN A 725 10.24 -17.65 1.14
C ASN A 725 11.58 -17.96 0.45
N PRO A 726 11.65 -19.03 -0.39
CA PRO A 726 12.74 -19.19 -1.35
C PRO A 726 12.74 -18.06 -2.37
N VAL A 727 13.91 -17.70 -2.90
CA VAL A 727 14.08 -16.63 -3.88
C VAL A 727 14.89 -17.08 -5.09
N ASP A 728 14.37 -16.82 -6.28
CA ASP A 728 15.07 -16.98 -7.55
C ASP A 728 15.71 -15.65 -7.96
N VAL A 729 17.05 -15.61 -8.05
CA VAL A 729 17.83 -14.41 -8.37
C VAL A 729 18.40 -14.40 -9.78
N THR A 730 17.94 -15.29 -10.66
CA THR A 730 18.44 -15.43 -12.05
C THR A 730 18.56 -14.09 -12.77
N ASN A 731 17.61 -13.18 -12.54
CA ASN A 731 17.46 -11.93 -13.28
C ASN A 731 18.20 -10.73 -12.64
N GLY A 732 18.98 -10.90 -11.57
CA GLY A 732 19.66 -9.76 -10.96
C GLY A 732 20.39 -10.02 -9.65
N THR A 733 20.64 -8.95 -8.90
CA THR A 733 21.26 -9.02 -7.56
C THR A 733 20.20 -8.73 -6.50
N LEU A 734 19.90 -9.70 -5.64
CA LEU A 734 19.13 -9.43 -4.43
C LEU A 734 20.06 -8.81 -3.39
N THR A 735 19.88 -7.51 -3.14
CA THR A 735 20.59 -6.82 -2.05
C THR A 735 19.77 -6.88 -0.77
N VAL A 736 20.27 -7.57 0.25
CA VAL A 736 19.65 -7.65 1.58
C VAL A 736 20.43 -6.78 2.56
N GLN A 737 19.75 -5.80 3.16
CA GLN A 737 20.31 -5.04 4.27
C GLN A 737 19.74 -5.58 5.59
N VAL A 738 20.62 -5.95 6.53
CA VAL A 738 20.20 -6.31 7.89
C VAL A 738 20.69 -5.27 8.88
N ALA A 739 19.76 -4.47 9.43
CA ALA A 739 20.04 -3.23 10.15
C ALA A 739 21.01 -2.29 9.40
N TYR A 740 21.11 -1.03 9.79
CA TYR A 740 22.06 -0.13 9.13
C TYR A 740 23.36 -0.04 9.93
N GLN A 741 23.28 0.38 11.19
CA GLN A 741 24.43 0.65 12.05
C GLN A 741 24.57 -0.33 13.22
N VAL A 742 23.50 -1.05 13.58
CA VAL A 742 23.50 -1.89 14.78
C VAL A 742 23.82 -3.35 14.44
N SER A 743 24.98 -3.84 14.91
CA SER A 743 25.47 -5.19 14.63
C SER A 743 24.79 -6.31 15.42
N GLY A 744 24.10 -5.97 16.51
CA GLY A 744 23.39 -6.95 17.35
C GLY A 744 22.05 -7.44 16.79
N LYS A 745 21.53 -6.81 15.73
CA LYS A 745 20.25 -7.20 15.11
C LYS A 745 20.45 -8.41 14.22
N ARG A 746 19.54 -9.39 14.30
CA ARG A 746 19.61 -10.65 13.56
C ARG A 746 18.42 -10.78 12.61
N ALA A 747 18.69 -11.21 11.38
CA ALA A 747 17.67 -11.71 10.46
C ALA A 747 18.01 -13.17 10.10
N VAL A 748 17.08 -14.07 10.37
CA VAL A 748 17.18 -15.51 10.11
C VAL A 748 16.56 -15.80 8.76
N TRP A 749 17.33 -16.38 7.86
CA TRP A 749 16.93 -16.74 6.50
C TRP A 749 16.78 -18.25 6.40
N ARG A 750 15.63 -18.72 5.89
CA ARG A 750 15.25 -20.15 5.81
C ARG A 750 14.77 -20.57 4.41
N GLY A 751 14.71 -19.64 3.46
CA GLY A 751 14.34 -19.94 2.07
C GLY A 751 15.58 -20.19 1.21
N ALA A 752 15.55 -21.15 0.29
CA ALA A 752 16.66 -21.34 -0.63
C ALA A 752 16.82 -20.12 -1.56
N VAL A 753 18.06 -19.76 -1.92
CA VAL A 753 18.35 -18.73 -2.93
C VAL A 753 19.00 -19.40 -4.13
N THR A 754 18.25 -19.44 -5.24
CA THR A 754 18.60 -20.19 -6.43
C THR A 754 18.80 -19.29 -7.64
N SER A 755 19.54 -19.78 -8.62
CA SER A 755 19.58 -19.23 -9.97
C SER A 755 19.37 -20.35 -10.97
N SER A 756 18.59 -20.12 -12.01
CA SER A 756 18.43 -21.04 -13.13
C SER A 756 19.55 -20.91 -14.17
N SER A 757 20.51 -20.01 -13.96
CA SER A 757 21.72 -19.94 -14.77
C SER A 757 22.68 -21.08 -14.37
N THR A 758 23.02 -21.93 -15.34
CA THR A 758 23.97 -23.04 -15.16
C THR A 758 25.39 -22.57 -14.81
N ASP A 759 25.72 -21.32 -15.13
CA ASP A 759 27.06 -20.76 -15.04
C ASP A 759 27.24 -19.80 -13.85
N GLY A 760 26.26 -19.74 -12.93
CA GLY A 760 26.31 -18.87 -11.76
C GLY A 760 25.83 -17.43 -11.99
N GLY A 761 24.92 -17.21 -12.95
CA GLY A 761 24.21 -15.94 -13.10
C GLY A 761 23.37 -15.58 -11.86
N GLY A 762 23.11 -14.29 -11.63
CA GLY A 762 22.42 -13.81 -10.43
C GLY A 762 23.33 -13.67 -9.21
N ALA A 763 22.94 -12.84 -8.25
CA ALA A 763 23.75 -12.57 -7.07
C ALA A 763 22.92 -12.29 -5.81
N PHE A 764 23.54 -12.52 -4.66
CA PHE A 764 23.04 -12.16 -3.35
C PHE A 764 24.07 -11.27 -2.64
N ALA A 765 23.67 -10.07 -2.24
CA ALA A 765 24.56 -9.12 -1.59
C ALA A 765 24.03 -8.74 -0.20
N LYS A 766 24.79 -9.05 0.85
CA LYS A 766 24.52 -8.61 2.22
C LYS A 766 25.14 -7.24 2.48
N ARG A 767 24.33 -6.32 3.02
CA ARG A 767 24.69 -4.94 3.43
C ARG A 767 24.26 -4.67 4.87
N GLY A 768 24.77 -3.58 5.46
CA GLY A 768 24.42 -3.16 6.82
C GLY A 768 25.15 -3.93 7.92
N ALA A 769 25.17 -3.38 9.13
CA ALA A 769 25.96 -3.90 10.24
C ALA A 769 25.39 -5.18 10.89
N GLY A 770 24.07 -5.39 10.84
CA GLY A 770 23.39 -6.53 11.46
C GLY A 770 23.75 -7.89 10.86
N ARG A 771 23.49 -8.95 11.60
CA ARG A 771 23.88 -10.33 11.28
C ARG A 771 22.83 -11.03 10.42
N LEU A 772 23.28 -11.66 9.33
CA LEU A 772 22.47 -12.59 8.55
C LEU A 772 22.75 -14.01 9.06
N VAL A 773 21.70 -14.71 9.46
CA VAL A 773 21.76 -16.10 9.93
C VAL A 773 21.14 -16.98 8.85
N LEU A 774 21.91 -17.88 8.25
CA LEU A 774 21.41 -18.88 7.31
C LEU A 774 21.07 -20.13 8.10
N ALA A 775 19.78 -20.48 8.15
CA ALA A 775 19.27 -21.61 8.93
C ALA A 775 18.75 -22.74 8.03
N ASP A 776 18.12 -23.76 8.62
CA ASP A 776 17.58 -24.88 7.86
C ASP A 776 16.66 -24.42 6.70
N GLY A 777 16.92 -24.98 5.50
CA GLY A 777 16.23 -24.62 4.25
C GLY A 777 16.91 -23.51 3.43
N ALA A 778 17.92 -22.83 3.99
CA ALA A 778 18.67 -21.77 3.31
C ALA A 778 19.82 -22.32 2.47
N ASP A 779 19.52 -23.09 1.43
CA ASP A 779 20.51 -23.50 0.42
C ASP A 779 20.79 -22.35 -0.55
N PHE A 780 22.04 -22.19 -0.99
CA PHE A 780 22.43 -21.09 -1.89
C PHE A 780 23.23 -21.60 -3.08
N GLY A 781 22.81 -21.23 -4.29
CA GLY A 781 23.64 -21.29 -5.50
C GLY A 781 23.39 -22.46 -6.46
N PRO A 782 24.12 -22.49 -7.60
CA PRO A 782 25.30 -21.65 -7.92
C PRO A 782 24.94 -20.17 -8.22
N LEU A 783 25.59 -19.23 -7.52
CA LEU A 783 25.42 -17.77 -7.67
C LEU A 783 26.57 -17.01 -6.98
N SER A 784 26.72 -15.70 -7.24
CA SER A 784 27.67 -14.85 -6.49
C SER A 784 27.07 -14.40 -5.14
N PHE A 785 27.78 -14.64 -4.04
CA PHE A 785 27.39 -14.17 -2.70
C PHE A 785 28.43 -13.18 -2.18
N THR A 786 28.04 -11.95 -1.87
CA THR A 786 28.98 -10.94 -1.32
C THR A 786 28.48 -10.42 0.02
N ALA A 787 29.34 -10.41 1.03
CA ALA A 787 29.08 -9.84 2.34
C ALA A 787 30.35 -9.18 2.89
N ASN A 788 30.23 -8.22 3.80
CA ASN A 788 31.39 -7.56 4.44
C ASN A 788 31.23 -7.46 5.95
N ASN A 789 30.55 -8.45 6.54
CA ASN A 789 30.29 -8.58 7.96
C ASN A 789 30.07 -10.07 8.29
N THR A 790 29.72 -10.40 9.53
CA THR A 790 29.49 -11.80 9.93
C THR A 790 28.24 -12.39 9.26
N VAL A 791 28.41 -13.58 8.68
CA VAL A 791 27.33 -14.50 8.28
C VAL A 791 27.39 -15.70 9.22
N GLU A 792 26.29 -15.93 9.92
CA GLU A 792 26.10 -17.09 10.80
C GLU A 792 25.44 -18.22 10.02
N LEU A 793 25.89 -19.45 10.22
CA LEU A 793 25.27 -20.67 9.75
C LEU A 793 24.71 -21.38 10.98
N ASP A 794 23.39 -21.44 11.14
CA ASP A 794 22.73 -22.06 12.30
C ASP A 794 21.84 -23.21 11.80
N VAL A 795 22.48 -24.35 11.56
CA VAL A 795 21.90 -25.47 10.80
C VAL A 795 21.79 -26.69 11.71
N THR A 796 20.61 -27.29 11.76
CA THR A 796 20.38 -28.50 12.56
C THR A 796 20.35 -29.77 11.71
N ASN A 797 20.08 -29.65 10.40
CA ASN A 797 20.05 -30.76 9.46
C ASN A 797 21.24 -30.67 8.48
N ARG A 798 20.95 -30.41 7.20
CA ARG A 798 21.96 -30.27 6.14
C ARG A 798 21.67 -29.01 5.33
N GLN A 799 22.73 -28.30 4.97
CA GLN A 799 22.70 -27.11 4.12
C GLN A 799 23.76 -27.21 3.03
N GLU A 800 23.40 -26.83 1.80
CA GLU A 800 24.31 -26.75 0.65
C GLU A 800 24.52 -25.28 0.25
N LEU A 801 25.77 -24.82 0.31
CA LEU A 801 26.22 -23.52 -0.17
C LEU A 801 27.11 -23.71 -1.40
N ALA A 802 26.47 -23.86 -2.55
CA ALA A 802 27.08 -23.90 -3.88
C ALA A 802 27.44 -22.51 -4.42
N CYS A 803 27.16 -21.44 -3.66
CA CYS A 803 27.47 -20.07 -4.03
C CYS A 803 28.96 -19.72 -3.89
N HIS A 804 29.39 -18.69 -4.63
CA HIS A 804 30.73 -18.13 -4.57
C HIS A 804 30.78 -16.99 -3.53
N MET A 805 31.18 -17.29 -2.30
CA MET A 805 31.22 -16.28 -1.23
C MET A 805 32.46 -15.39 -1.30
N SER A 806 32.27 -14.08 -1.21
CA SER A 806 33.33 -13.07 -1.31
C SER A 806 33.11 -11.91 -0.32
N GLY A 807 34.21 -11.23 0.04
CA GLY A 807 34.15 -10.07 0.94
C GLY A 807 35.41 -9.84 1.75
N SER A 808 35.90 -8.60 1.79
CA SER A 808 37.12 -8.26 2.53
C SER A 808 36.94 -8.27 4.05
N ALA A 809 35.69 -8.23 4.53
CA ALA A 809 35.37 -8.24 5.96
C ALA A 809 34.42 -9.36 6.39
N LEU A 810 34.12 -10.33 5.51
CA LEU A 810 33.19 -11.42 5.79
C LEU A 810 33.78 -12.47 6.74
N TRP A 811 33.17 -12.61 7.93
CA TRP A 811 33.40 -13.73 8.84
C TRP A 811 32.35 -14.81 8.60
N LEU A 812 32.76 -16.07 8.52
CA LEU A 812 31.84 -17.20 8.45
C LEU A 812 31.85 -17.95 9.78
N GLU A 813 30.72 -17.98 10.48
CA GLU A 813 30.59 -18.65 11.78
C GLU A 813 29.56 -19.78 11.70
N LYS A 814 29.95 -21.02 12.01
CA LYS A 814 29.10 -22.21 11.96
C LYS A 814 28.70 -22.67 13.37
N TYR A 815 27.40 -22.74 13.58
CA TYR A 815 26.68 -23.19 14.77
C TYR A 815 25.66 -24.29 14.38
N GLY A 816 25.03 -24.91 15.38
CA GLY A 816 24.05 -25.97 15.18
C GLY A 816 24.69 -27.31 14.86
N ALA A 817 24.07 -28.39 15.30
CA ALA A 817 24.61 -29.75 15.21
C ALA A 817 24.67 -30.32 13.79
N GLY A 818 24.04 -29.66 12.81
CA GLY A 818 23.94 -30.11 11.44
C GLY A 818 25.21 -29.93 10.60
N VAL A 819 25.10 -30.31 9.34
CA VAL A 819 26.17 -30.29 8.33
C VAL A 819 25.95 -29.14 7.36
N THR A 820 26.95 -28.27 7.18
CA THR A 820 26.97 -27.31 6.05
C THR A 820 28.04 -27.71 5.05
N VAL A 821 27.70 -27.70 3.76
CA VAL A 821 28.61 -28.01 2.66
C VAL A 821 28.92 -26.74 1.88
N LEU A 822 30.20 -26.40 1.75
CA LEU A 822 30.69 -25.33 0.89
C LEU A 822 31.18 -25.94 -0.43
N SER A 823 30.36 -25.89 -1.47
CA SER A 823 30.70 -26.46 -2.78
C SER A 823 31.15 -25.42 -3.81
N GLY A 824 30.89 -24.13 -3.55
CA GLY A 824 31.35 -23.05 -4.42
C GLY A 824 32.82 -22.66 -4.24
N SER A 825 33.27 -21.72 -5.07
CA SER A 825 34.58 -21.09 -4.97
C SER A 825 34.51 -19.80 -4.14
N ASN A 826 35.15 -19.80 -2.98
CA ASN A 826 35.06 -18.76 -1.96
C ASN A 826 36.37 -17.98 -1.84
N THR A 827 36.27 -16.66 -1.65
CA THR A 827 37.40 -15.71 -1.61
C THR A 827 37.29 -14.65 -0.50
N TYR A 828 36.46 -14.90 0.52
CA TYR A 828 36.30 -13.96 1.64
C TYR A 828 37.52 -13.95 2.56
N GLU A 829 37.90 -12.79 3.10
CA GLU A 829 39.25 -12.59 3.67
C GLU A 829 39.39 -12.79 5.19
N ASN A 830 38.28 -12.84 5.94
CA ASN A 830 38.30 -13.04 7.40
C ASN A 830 38.14 -14.53 7.77
N ALA A 831 38.17 -14.83 9.07
CA ALA A 831 38.27 -16.20 9.55
C ALA A 831 36.96 -17.00 9.34
N THR A 832 37.13 -18.31 9.18
CA THR A 832 36.06 -19.30 9.27
C THR A 832 36.10 -19.96 10.65
N ARG A 833 35.02 -19.87 11.41
CA ARG A 833 34.93 -20.39 12.78
C ARG A 833 33.83 -21.44 12.87
N ILE A 834 34.18 -22.62 13.32
CA ILE A 834 33.26 -23.74 13.45
C ILE A 834 33.13 -24.02 14.94
N TYR A 835 32.01 -23.60 15.50
CA TYR A 835 31.71 -23.76 16.92
C TYR A 835 30.97 -25.07 17.20
N GLU A 836 30.07 -25.47 16.29
CA GLU A 836 29.25 -26.69 16.44
C GLU A 836 29.00 -27.37 15.08
N GLY A 837 28.69 -28.67 15.13
CA GLY A 837 28.34 -29.48 13.96
C GLY A 837 29.51 -29.67 13.00
N THR A 838 29.20 -29.85 11.72
CA THR A 838 30.19 -30.17 10.68
C THR A 838 30.18 -29.13 9.56
N LEU A 839 31.36 -28.64 9.15
CA LEU A 839 31.55 -27.89 7.92
C LEU A 839 32.35 -28.75 6.92
N LEU A 840 31.76 -29.04 5.77
CA LEU A 840 32.42 -29.75 4.67
C LEU A 840 32.82 -28.75 3.59
N VAL A 841 34.11 -28.65 3.29
CA VAL A 841 34.61 -27.85 2.17
C VAL A 841 34.81 -28.78 0.98
N ASN A 842 33.88 -28.75 0.03
CA ASN A 842 33.92 -29.55 -1.20
C ASN A 842 34.35 -28.72 -2.42
N GLY A 843 34.20 -27.40 -2.37
CA GLY A 843 34.69 -26.46 -3.35
C GLY A 843 36.09 -25.97 -3.04
N THR A 844 36.35 -24.70 -3.39
CA THR A 844 37.62 -24.02 -3.07
C THR A 844 37.37 -22.89 -2.09
N ASN A 845 38.25 -22.71 -1.11
CA ASN A 845 38.26 -21.56 -0.21
C ASN A 845 39.66 -20.96 -0.26
N ALA A 846 39.85 -19.91 -1.05
CA ALA A 846 41.15 -19.31 -1.32
C ALA A 846 41.22 -17.88 -0.75
N ALA A 847 42.42 -17.40 -0.41
CA ALA A 847 42.66 -16.06 0.14
C ALA A 847 41.94 -15.77 1.48
N GLY A 848 41.44 -16.80 2.16
CA GLY A 848 40.69 -16.66 3.40
C GLY A 848 41.51 -16.41 4.65
N GLY A 849 40.85 -16.04 5.74
CA GLY A 849 41.46 -15.98 7.07
C GLY A 849 41.68 -17.37 7.67
N SER A 850 42.11 -17.40 8.94
CA SER A 850 42.32 -18.69 9.63
C SER A 850 41.03 -19.50 9.74
N PHE A 851 41.17 -20.82 9.73
CA PHE A 851 40.10 -21.75 10.09
C PHE A 851 40.30 -22.20 11.53
N THR A 852 39.25 -22.15 12.33
CA THR A 852 39.26 -22.64 13.72
C THR A 852 38.08 -23.57 13.96
N VAL A 853 38.35 -24.75 14.50
CA VAL A 853 37.35 -25.78 14.82
C VAL A 853 37.34 -26.01 16.32
N SER A 854 36.22 -25.71 16.96
CA SER A 854 36.07 -25.90 18.41
C SER A 854 35.95 -27.38 18.76
N ALA A 855 36.23 -27.71 20.03
CA ALA A 855 36.02 -29.06 20.54
C ALA A 855 34.55 -29.49 20.32
N GLY A 856 34.35 -30.71 19.80
CA GLY A 856 33.02 -31.25 19.48
C GLY A 856 32.48 -30.86 18.09
N ALA A 857 33.14 -29.93 17.38
CA ALA A 857 32.82 -29.61 15.99
C ALA A 857 33.76 -30.32 15.00
N SER A 858 33.38 -30.36 13.72
CA SER A 858 34.13 -31.07 12.67
C SER A 858 34.38 -30.20 11.45
N LEU A 859 35.59 -30.28 10.90
CA LEU A 859 35.95 -29.77 9.57
C LEU A 859 36.24 -30.96 8.66
N GLY A 860 35.69 -30.95 7.45
CA GLY A 860 35.98 -31.97 6.46
C GLY A 860 35.73 -31.58 5.02
N GLY A 861 35.44 -32.57 4.18
CA GLY A 861 35.15 -32.40 2.76
C GLY A 861 36.23 -32.92 1.82
N VAL A 862 36.09 -32.59 0.54
CA VAL A 862 36.94 -33.10 -0.56
C VAL A 862 37.69 -32.00 -1.31
N GLY A 863 37.54 -30.76 -0.82
CA GLY A 863 37.94 -29.55 -1.51
C GLY A 863 39.32 -29.03 -1.12
N LEU A 864 39.51 -27.74 -1.40
CA LEU A 864 40.78 -27.05 -1.24
C LEU A 864 40.60 -25.84 -0.31
N ILE A 865 41.38 -25.77 0.78
CA ILE A 865 41.41 -24.66 1.75
C ILE A 865 42.79 -24.01 1.68
N VAL A 866 42.89 -22.80 1.14
CA VAL A 866 44.13 -22.02 0.99
C VAL A 866 43.98 -20.66 1.66
N PRO A 867 44.17 -20.57 2.99
CA PRO A 867 44.20 -19.31 3.70
C PRO A 867 45.32 -18.38 3.19
N LYS A 868 45.15 -17.08 3.38
CA LYS A 868 46.16 -16.06 3.03
C LYS A 868 47.43 -16.22 3.86
N ALA A 869 48.54 -15.66 3.37
CA ALA A 869 49.82 -15.72 4.07
C ALA A 869 49.71 -15.27 5.54
N GLY A 870 50.23 -16.10 6.45
CA GLY A 870 50.17 -15.89 7.90
C GLY A 870 48.90 -16.41 8.59
N ALA A 871 47.88 -16.84 7.84
CA ALA A 871 46.73 -17.56 8.38
C ALA A 871 47.00 -19.08 8.48
N SER A 872 46.22 -19.76 9.30
CA SER A 872 46.42 -21.18 9.62
C SER A 872 45.09 -21.93 9.80
N VAL A 873 45.15 -23.26 9.86
CA VAL A 873 44.04 -24.12 10.24
C VAL A 873 44.32 -24.68 11.63
N THR A 874 43.44 -24.41 12.61
CA THR A 874 43.53 -24.95 13.98
C THR A 874 42.31 -25.80 14.27
N VAL A 875 42.52 -27.03 14.72
CA VAL A 875 41.45 -28.01 14.96
C VAL A 875 41.53 -28.54 16.39
N ASP A 876 40.65 -28.06 17.27
CA ASP A 876 40.44 -28.61 18.62
C ASP A 876 39.39 -29.74 18.62
N GLY A 877 38.54 -29.80 17.58
CA GLY A 877 37.55 -30.86 17.36
C GLY A 877 38.04 -31.98 16.44
N THR A 878 37.25 -32.33 15.43
CA THR A 878 37.57 -33.38 14.46
C THR A 878 37.97 -32.81 13.11
N LEU A 879 39.01 -33.38 12.51
CA LEU A 879 39.38 -33.18 11.10
C LEU A 879 39.17 -34.51 10.36
N ALA A 880 38.33 -34.52 9.33
CA ALA A 880 38.05 -35.73 8.55
C ALA A 880 37.97 -35.39 7.05
N ALA A 881 38.66 -36.13 6.19
CA ALA A 881 38.41 -35.99 4.75
C ALA A 881 37.08 -36.67 4.38
N GLY A 882 36.48 -36.28 3.25
CA GLY A 882 35.17 -36.82 2.84
C GLY A 882 33.99 -36.08 3.47
N GLY A 883 32.79 -36.39 3.00
CA GLY A 883 31.56 -35.69 3.37
C GLY A 883 30.36 -36.57 3.70
N GLU A 884 30.43 -37.86 3.36
CA GLU A 884 29.46 -38.89 3.73
C GLU A 884 30.25 -40.05 4.32
N ALA A 885 29.66 -40.75 5.28
CA ALA A 885 30.29 -41.94 5.84
C ALA A 885 30.59 -42.95 4.73
N LEU A 886 31.83 -43.43 4.69
CA LEU A 886 32.40 -44.39 3.75
C LEU A 886 32.65 -43.86 2.33
N ALA A 887 32.53 -42.54 2.11
CA ALA A 887 32.89 -41.88 0.85
C ALA A 887 34.33 -41.34 0.89
N CYS A 888 35.29 -42.25 0.81
CA CYS A 888 36.72 -41.94 0.93
C CYS A 888 37.19 -40.83 -0.02
N ALA A 889 37.86 -39.80 0.50
CA ALA A 889 38.29 -38.66 -0.30
C ALA A 889 39.56 -37.94 0.20
N THR A 890 40.02 -36.92 -0.54
CA THR A 890 41.13 -36.07 -0.10
C THR A 890 40.68 -34.65 0.20
N LEU A 891 40.95 -34.15 1.42
CA LEU A 891 40.88 -32.72 1.74
C LEU A 891 42.28 -32.10 1.64
N THR A 892 42.41 -30.97 0.95
CA THR A 892 43.71 -30.30 0.77
C THR A 892 43.77 -28.96 1.51
N LEU A 893 44.80 -28.76 2.33
CA LEU A 893 45.13 -27.53 3.03
C LEU A 893 46.39 -26.91 2.40
N GLY A 894 46.28 -25.70 1.85
CA GLY A 894 47.34 -24.99 1.14
C GLY A 894 47.55 -25.44 -0.30
N SER A 895 48.50 -24.80 -0.98
CA SER A 895 48.95 -25.14 -2.33
C SER A 895 50.47 -25.02 -2.47
N ALA A 896 51.01 -25.36 -3.65
CA ALA A 896 52.43 -25.18 -3.94
C ALA A 896 52.86 -23.70 -3.86
N GLU A 897 51.96 -22.77 -4.17
CA GLU A 897 52.19 -21.33 -4.18
C GLU A 897 51.92 -20.68 -2.83
N GLN A 898 51.05 -21.27 -2.01
CA GLN A 898 50.63 -20.72 -0.72
C GLN A 898 50.59 -21.80 0.35
N ALA A 899 51.66 -21.86 1.15
CA ALA A 899 51.75 -22.80 2.24
C ALA A 899 50.72 -22.48 3.35
N THR A 900 50.22 -23.52 4.01
CA THR A 900 49.24 -23.44 5.11
C THR A 900 49.70 -24.30 6.27
N ALA A 901 49.78 -23.71 7.47
CA ALA A 901 50.09 -24.44 8.68
C ALA A 901 48.82 -25.08 9.28
N LEU A 902 48.91 -26.35 9.66
CA LEU A 902 47.89 -27.08 10.42
C LEU A 902 48.34 -27.24 11.88
N THR A 903 47.49 -26.82 12.83
CA THR A 903 47.60 -27.19 14.25
C THR A 903 46.45 -28.12 14.60
N LEU A 904 46.74 -29.39 14.86
CA LEU A 904 45.75 -30.39 15.26
C LEU A 904 45.87 -30.66 16.75
N ASN A 905 44.90 -30.21 17.53
CA ASN A 905 44.80 -30.47 18.97
C ASN A 905 43.77 -31.56 19.30
N GLY A 906 42.79 -31.79 18.42
CA GLY A 906 41.76 -32.82 18.55
C GLY A 906 42.04 -34.08 17.75
N THR A 907 41.05 -34.59 17.01
CA THR A 907 41.12 -35.91 16.35
C THR A 907 41.21 -35.80 14.83
N LEU A 908 42.20 -36.46 14.22
CA LEU A 908 42.16 -36.82 12.80
C LEU A 908 41.35 -38.11 12.64
N SER A 909 40.24 -38.06 11.92
CA SER A 909 39.43 -39.22 11.58
C SER A 909 39.61 -39.56 10.11
N ALA A 910 39.88 -40.84 9.81
CA ALA A 910 40.03 -41.31 8.45
C ALA A 910 39.29 -42.64 8.23
N GLU A 911 38.56 -42.73 7.13
CA GLU A 911 37.88 -43.95 6.71
C GLU A 911 38.67 -44.66 5.60
N ILE A 912 38.67 -45.98 5.61
CA ILE A 912 39.23 -46.81 4.54
C ILE A 912 38.14 -47.66 3.88
N GLY A 913 38.13 -47.64 2.55
CA GLY A 913 37.29 -48.48 1.70
C GLY A 913 38.14 -49.43 0.85
N LEU A 914 37.47 -50.32 0.11
CA LEU A 914 38.14 -51.27 -0.79
C LEU A 914 38.95 -50.57 -1.89
N GLU A 915 38.42 -49.50 -2.47
CA GLU A 915 39.01 -48.81 -3.63
C GLU A 915 39.55 -47.40 -3.30
N GLY A 916 39.42 -46.95 -2.04
CA GLY A 916 39.76 -45.58 -1.63
C GLY A 916 40.09 -45.45 -0.15
N HIS A 917 40.61 -44.30 0.25
CA HIS A 917 40.84 -43.95 1.66
C HIS A 917 40.72 -42.43 1.85
N ASP A 918 40.35 -42.03 3.06
CA ASP A 918 40.42 -40.64 3.47
C ASP A 918 41.85 -40.19 3.67
N ARG A 919 42.14 -39.00 3.15
CA ARG A 919 43.44 -38.37 3.28
C ARG A 919 43.33 -36.86 3.46
N VAL A 920 44.01 -36.32 4.45
CA VAL A 920 44.25 -34.87 4.52
C VAL A 920 45.65 -34.59 3.95
N THR A 921 45.75 -33.65 3.01
CA THR A 921 47.03 -33.20 2.43
C THR A 921 47.33 -31.78 2.88
N VAL A 922 48.50 -31.53 3.47
CA VAL A 922 48.91 -30.22 3.98
C VAL A 922 50.14 -29.70 3.22
N TRP A 923 49.98 -28.64 2.45
CA TRP A 923 51.10 -27.91 1.87
C TRP A 923 51.69 -26.95 2.91
N GLY A 924 52.41 -27.46 3.90
CA GLY A 924 53.01 -26.64 4.95
C GLY A 924 53.35 -27.41 6.21
N ASP A 925 53.52 -26.67 7.31
CA ASP A 925 53.86 -27.23 8.61
C ASP A 925 52.65 -27.91 9.29
N VAL A 926 52.92 -28.98 10.04
CA VAL A 926 51.91 -29.68 10.86
C VAL A 926 52.38 -29.72 12.31
N SER A 927 51.56 -29.21 13.22
CA SER A 927 51.81 -29.23 14.66
C SER A 927 50.73 -30.05 15.36
N PHE A 928 51.13 -31.08 16.11
CA PHE A 928 50.23 -31.85 16.97
C PHE A 928 50.26 -31.30 18.40
N GLY A 929 49.09 -30.92 18.92
CA GLY A 929 48.91 -30.54 20.32
C GLY A 929 48.93 -31.73 21.27
N GLU A 930 48.96 -31.46 22.58
CA GLU A 930 49.03 -32.50 23.62
C GLU A 930 47.85 -33.49 23.57
N GLY A 931 46.67 -33.04 23.15
CA GLY A 931 45.47 -33.87 22.99
C GLY A 931 45.28 -34.53 21.63
N ALA A 932 46.25 -34.38 20.71
CA ALA A 932 46.05 -34.79 19.33
C ALA A 932 45.95 -36.32 19.20
N SER A 933 44.95 -36.80 18.46
CA SER A 933 44.74 -38.23 18.25
C SER A 933 44.36 -38.59 16.82
N VAL A 934 44.54 -39.85 16.46
CA VAL A 934 44.20 -40.40 15.13
C VAL A 934 43.29 -41.61 15.31
N THR A 935 42.17 -41.60 14.58
CA THR A 935 41.19 -42.69 14.50
C THR A 935 41.08 -43.17 13.07
N VAL A 936 41.05 -44.49 12.88
CA VAL A 936 40.82 -45.10 11.57
C VAL A 936 39.68 -46.11 11.67
N THR A 937 38.70 -45.95 10.78
CA THR A 937 37.57 -46.87 10.60
C THR A 937 37.62 -47.46 9.20
N ALA A 938 37.07 -48.66 9.03
CA ALA A 938 36.89 -49.25 7.70
C ALA A 938 35.41 -49.50 7.46
N GLN A 939 35.03 -49.56 6.17
CA GLN A 939 33.68 -49.90 5.74
C GLN A 939 33.19 -51.24 6.32
N ASP A 940 34.05 -52.26 6.33
CA ASP A 940 33.78 -53.57 6.91
C ASP A 940 35.08 -54.31 7.25
N GLU A 941 34.94 -55.53 7.79
CA GLU A 941 36.07 -56.40 8.11
C GLU A 941 36.85 -56.87 6.87
N GLU A 942 36.21 -56.97 5.71
CA GLU A 942 36.86 -57.39 4.47
C GLU A 942 37.87 -56.35 3.99
N VAL A 943 37.61 -55.05 4.15
CA VAL A 943 38.58 -53.99 3.83
C VAL A 943 39.89 -54.16 4.60
N TRP A 944 39.81 -54.47 5.90
CA TRP A 944 40.98 -54.70 6.74
C TRP A 944 41.80 -55.93 6.33
N LEU A 945 41.19 -56.90 5.64
CA LEU A 945 41.86 -58.08 5.12
C LEU A 945 42.44 -57.85 3.73
N ALA A 946 41.64 -57.24 2.85
CA ALA A 946 41.96 -57.02 1.44
C ALA A 946 43.15 -56.07 1.27
N ARG A 947 43.25 -55.06 2.12
CA ARG A 947 44.27 -53.99 2.00
C ARG A 947 45.56 -54.26 2.76
N ARG A 948 45.77 -55.50 3.23
CA ARG A 948 47.03 -55.90 3.86
C ARG A 948 48.18 -55.82 2.85
N GLY A 949 49.28 -55.22 3.27
CA GLY A 949 50.45 -54.99 2.40
C GLY A 949 50.43 -53.63 1.69
N GLU A 950 49.33 -52.89 1.81
CA GLU A 950 49.27 -51.50 1.38
C GLU A 950 49.74 -50.55 2.50
N GLU A 951 50.28 -49.41 2.07
CA GLU A 951 50.56 -48.27 2.92
C GLU A 951 49.57 -47.17 2.57
N ILE A 952 48.66 -46.88 3.50
CA ILE A 952 47.50 -46.02 3.27
C ILE A 952 47.76 -44.67 3.94
N PRO A 953 48.10 -43.61 3.19
CA PRO A 953 48.40 -42.30 3.77
C PRO A 953 47.13 -41.62 4.29
N LEU A 954 47.10 -41.30 5.58
CA LEU A 954 45.98 -40.64 6.25
C LEU A 954 46.17 -39.12 6.34
N LEU A 955 47.40 -38.69 6.56
CA LEU A 955 47.82 -37.29 6.55
C LEU A 955 49.17 -37.17 5.86
N THR A 956 49.33 -36.20 4.96
CA THR A 956 50.60 -35.89 4.30
C THR A 956 50.95 -34.41 4.48
N TRP A 957 52.24 -34.09 4.53
CA TRP A 957 52.69 -32.70 4.62
C TRP A 957 54.01 -32.42 3.90
N THR A 958 54.21 -31.18 3.44
CA THR A 958 55.45 -30.73 2.77
C THR A 958 56.42 -29.96 3.67
N GLY A 959 55.94 -29.40 4.80
CA GLY A 959 56.74 -28.62 5.74
C GLY A 959 57.32 -29.45 6.89
N THR A 960 57.50 -28.80 8.05
CA THR A 960 58.02 -29.41 9.28
C THR A 960 56.90 -29.96 10.14
N LYS A 961 57.14 -31.12 10.78
CA LYS A 961 56.25 -31.69 11.79
C LYS A 961 56.76 -31.39 13.20
N THR A 962 55.88 -30.92 14.08
CA THR A 962 56.14 -30.74 15.53
C THR A 962 55.07 -31.44 16.38
N GLY A 963 55.39 -31.73 17.63
CA GLY A 963 54.47 -32.38 18.57
C GLY A 963 54.32 -33.90 18.39
N THR A 964 53.40 -34.48 19.16
CA THR A 964 53.12 -35.93 19.22
C THR A 964 51.62 -36.19 19.14
N TRP A 965 51.23 -37.38 18.71
CA TRP A 965 49.83 -37.81 18.61
C TRP A 965 49.66 -39.20 19.24
N THR A 966 48.42 -39.58 19.53
CA THR A 966 48.05 -40.91 20.03
C THR A 966 47.00 -41.59 19.16
N SER A 967 46.87 -42.92 19.22
CA SER A 967 45.78 -43.61 18.53
C SER A 967 44.53 -43.61 19.41
N ALA A 968 43.43 -43.05 18.92
CA ALA A 968 42.19 -42.90 19.69
C ALA A 968 41.30 -44.15 19.71
N THR A 969 41.52 -45.09 18.78
CA THR A 969 40.79 -46.37 18.68
C THR A 969 41.75 -47.55 18.61
N ALA A 970 41.36 -48.69 19.19
CA ALA A 970 42.13 -49.91 19.05
C ALA A 970 42.02 -50.42 17.60
N LEU A 971 43.12 -50.35 16.86
CA LEU A 971 43.19 -50.91 15.51
C LEU A 971 43.11 -52.45 15.55
N PRO A 972 42.54 -53.09 14.51
CA PRO A 972 42.54 -54.55 14.42
C PRO A 972 43.96 -55.12 14.51
N ALA A 973 44.08 -56.34 15.03
CA ALA A 973 45.38 -56.96 15.29
C ALA A 973 46.29 -56.94 14.05
N GLY A 974 47.51 -56.42 14.22
CA GLY A 974 48.51 -56.26 13.16
C GLY A 974 48.47 -54.89 12.46
N TRP A 975 47.38 -54.14 12.51
CA TRP A 975 47.32 -52.79 11.94
C TRP A 975 47.93 -51.75 12.88
N LYS A 976 48.73 -50.85 12.31
CA LYS A 976 49.40 -49.75 13.04
C LYS A 976 49.46 -48.50 12.17
N ILE A 977 49.45 -47.33 12.80
CA ILE A 977 49.73 -46.05 12.15
C ILE A 977 51.21 -45.74 12.34
N PHE A 978 51.91 -45.47 11.25
CA PHE A 978 53.32 -45.12 11.22
C PHE A 978 53.52 -43.68 10.81
N GLU A 979 54.52 -43.05 11.42
CA GLU A 979 55.03 -41.77 11.00
C GLU A 979 56.26 -41.97 10.12
N ARG A 980 56.25 -41.33 8.94
CA ARG A 980 57.38 -41.20 8.03
C ARG A 980 57.60 -39.73 7.71
N THR A 981 58.75 -39.42 7.14
CA THR A 981 59.04 -38.05 6.67
C THR A 981 57.94 -37.59 5.71
N GLY A 982 57.15 -36.60 6.13
CA GLY A 982 56.07 -36.02 5.34
C GLY A 982 54.74 -36.80 5.34
N SER A 983 54.56 -37.85 6.16
CA SER A 983 53.28 -38.60 6.19
C SER A 983 53.02 -39.37 7.48
N LEU A 984 51.73 -39.44 7.87
CA LEU A 984 51.16 -40.47 8.71
C LEU A 984 50.39 -41.47 7.83
N ALA A 985 50.74 -42.75 7.93
CA ALA A 985 50.15 -43.81 7.13
C ALA A 985 49.75 -45.03 7.96
N LEU A 986 48.64 -45.65 7.60
CA LEU A 986 48.18 -46.91 8.15
C LEU A 986 48.82 -48.07 7.36
N CYS A 987 49.38 -49.05 8.05
CA CYS A 987 49.80 -50.30 7.41
C CYS A 987 49.66 -51.53 8.31
N TYR A 988 49.58 -52.70 7.68
CA TYR A 988 49.52 -53.98 8.36
C TYR A 988 50.93 -54.53 8.60
N VAL A 989 51.26 -54.80 9.85
CA VAL A 989 52.48 -55.48 10.29
C VAL A 989 52.13 -56.88 10.76
N PRO A 990 52.53 -57.93 10.02
CA PRO A 990 52.31 -59.30 10.44
C PRO A 990 52.94 -59.55 11.82
N THR A 991 52.22 -60.25 12.70
CA THR A 991 52.72 -60.64 14.02
C THR A 991 53.71 -61.83 13.98
N GLY A 992 54.08 -62.31 12.78
CA GLY A 992 55.05 -63.38 12.56
C GLY A 992 56.38 -62.86 11.99
N THR A 993 57.48 -63.49 12.39
CA THR A 993 58.85 -63.20 11.94
C THR A 993 58.97 -63.22 10.41
N MET A 994 59.24 -62.07 9.79
CA MET A 994 59.63 -62.01 8.38
C MET A 994 61.07 -62.49 8.20
N ILE A 995 61.27 -63.55 7.42
CA ILE A 995 62.59 -63.89 6.85
C ILE A 995 62.60 -63.35 5.42
N SER A 996 63.43 -62.34 5.16
CA SER A 996 63.78 -61.92 3.80
C SER A 996 64.87 -62.86 3.29
N VAL A 997 64.60 -63.56 2.19
CA VAL A 997 65.64 -64.23 1.39
C VAL A 997 65.94 -63.30 0.21
N LYS A 998 67.22 -62.98 0.04
CA LYS A 998 67.74 -62.13 -1.04
C LYS A 998 67.57 -62.75 -2.42
#